data_AF-A0A6N8GQ69-F1
#
_entry.id   AF-A0A6N8GQ69-F1
#
_cell.length_a   1.000
_cell.length_b   1.000
_cell.length_c   1.000
_cell.angle_alpha   90.00
_cell.angle_beta   90.00
_cell.angle_gamma   90.00
#
_symmetry.space_group_name_H-M   'P 1'
#
loop_
_entity.id
_entity.type
_entity.pdbx_description
1 polymer ?
#
loop_
_entity_poly.entity_id
_entity_poly.type
_entity_poly.pdbx_seq_one_letter_code
_entity_poly.pdbx_strand_id
1 'polypeptide(L)'
;MSAAQHAGSPAEAAARYDDAARQAAATVIRRYSTSFGLACRLLGPQIRPHVYAVYALVRIADEIVDGASAGAGVPAEGARELLDDLEAETYAAMARGFSSNLVVHAFARTARDAGIGADLVRPFFASMRADLSEDRHSPGSLDEYVYGSAEVVGLMCLQVFLAGREVPPDLRAQLVAGARRLGAAFQKVNFLRDLAEDYGELGRVYFPGVEPGAFSETEKNRLLDDIDADLAAARAVIDDLPVSSRAAVLAAHDLFRELSVRIRATPARELLSSRIRVPDPRKAALAASAVVRARTRRRAPAPRGRRAVVVGAGIAGLAAAGLLAKDGWDVTVLERGARTGGRAGLLERDGFRFDTGPSWYLMPEVFDHFFRLMGSSAAQELDLVRLDPAYRVYGERYEHPIDIRSDLEHTVALFESVEPGSGARIRTYLASAKRTYELAVGHFLYTSYAAFTPLLNRAVLRGLPELARHLSGSLHDFAAATVRDTRLRQVLGYPAVFLASAPRMTPSLYHLMSWMDLADSVQYPRGGFRRIIEAAERLAVAHGARIRTGADVVRIRTSAAADGPVRATGVVWRDAEGTEHELAADVVVSAADLHHTETALLPPELQSYPQRYWDRRQTGPGAVLVMLGVRGELPQLPHHSLFFSEDWDTNFRAIFEEPTRVPDPASVYVCKPSATDPSVAPEGHENLFVLIPVPADPGLGTGGPDGTGAARVEEIADRVIDQVAAWAGVPDLRERIVVRHTVGPEDFRRDFNSWRGNVLGPAHVLRQSAFFRGANRSRKVAGLHYCGASTIPGIGLPMCLISAEILLKDLRGDTSTGPLAEPLVPRG
;
A
#
# COMPACT_ATOMS: atom_id res chain seq x y z
N MET A 1 66.19 -37.43 36.85
CA MET A 1 64.79 -37.86 36.61
C MET A 1 63.85 -36.83 37.22
N SER A 2 63.11 -36.07 36.40
CA SER A 2 61.73 -35.62 36.65
C SER A 2 61.39 -34.47 35.67
N ALA A 3 60.93 -34.83 34.47
CA ALA A 3 60.36 -33.87 33.50
C ALA A 3 59.17 -34.52 32.76
N ALA A 4 58.39 -35.33 33.48
CA ALA A 4 57.28 -36.10 32.92
C ALA A 4 56.02 -35.95 33.77
N GLN A 5 55.60 -34.71 34.03
CA GLN A 5 54.28 -34.42 34.61
C GLN A 5 53.80 -33.09 34.03
N HIS A 6 52.89 -33.14 33.04
CA HIS A 6 51.98 -32.10 32.49
C HIS A 6 51.68 -32.25 30.99
N ALA A 7 52.02 -33.37 30.34
CA ALA A 7 51.44 -33.70 29.04
C ALA A 7 50.03 -34.28 29.27
N GLY A 8 49.01 -33.42 29.23
CA GLY A 8 47.61 -33.84 29.13
C GLY A 8 47.40 -34.78 27.93
N SER A 9 46.28 -35.49 27.87
CA SER A 9 45.97 -36.42 26.78
C SER A 9 46.06 -35.72 25.41
N PRO A 10 46.34 -36.45 24.30
CA PRO A 10 46.33 -35.85 22.95
C PRO A 10 45.05 -35.06 22.64
N ALA A 11 43.91 -35.48 23.19
CA ALA A 11 42.63 -34.76 23.08
C ALA A 11 42.63 -33.42 23.83
N GLU A 12 43.24 -33.36 25.02
CA GLU A 12 43.39 -32.11 25.79
C GLU A 12 44.39 -31.15 25.14
N ALA A 13 45.42 -31.67 24.46
CA ALA A 13 46.33 -30.85 23.67
C ALA A 13 45.61 -30.23 22.45
N ALA A 14 44.81 -31.04 21.73
CA ALA A 14 44.00 -30.56 20.61
C ALA A 14 42.97 -29.50 21.04
N ALA A 15 42.24 -29.73 22.13
CA ALA A 15 41.25 -28.77 22.64
C ALA A 15 41.87 -27.43 23.04
N ARG A 16 43.08 -27.44 23.63
CA ARG A 16 43.84 -26.21 23.94
C ARG A 16 44.26 -25.47 22.68
N TYR A 17 44.66 -26.20 21.64
CA TYR A 17 45.02 -25.61 20.34
C TYR A 17 43.81 -24.98 19.64
N ASP A 18 42.68 -25.69 19.61
CA ASP A 18 41.40 -25.18 19.07
C ASP A 18 40.94 -23.90 19.79
N ASP A 19 41.15 -23.81 21.10
CA ASP A 19 40.86 -22.60 21.87
C ASP A 19 41.79 -21.43 21.50
N ALA A 20 43.11 -21.67 21.42
CA ALA A 20 44.08 -20.66 20.99
C ALA A 20 43.77 -20.13 19.58
N ALA A 21 43.41 -21.02 18.66
CA ALA A 21 43.00 -20.67 17.30
C ALA A 21 41.74 -19.79 17.27
N ARG A 22 40.71 -20.14 18.06
CA ARG A 22 39.49 -19.32 18.19
C ARG A 22 39.79 -17.93 18.78
N GLN A 23 40.68 -17.83 19.76
CA GLN A 23 41.09 -16.55 20.34
C GLN A 23 41.86 -15.69 19.33
N ALA A 24 42.72 -16.29 18.50
CA ALA A 24 43.42 -15.60 17.42
C ALA A 24 42.44 -15.00 16.41
N ALA A 25 41.49 -15.80 15.89
CA ALA A 25 40.45 -15.32 14.98
C ALA A 25 39.62 -14.18 15.60
N ALA A 26 39.23 -14.31 16.87
CA ALA A 26 38.49 -13.26 17.57
C ALA A 26 39.30 -11.95 17.72
N THR A 27 40.62 -12.03 17.85
CA THR A 27 41.52 -10.86 17.92
C THR A 27 41.55 -10.12 16.60
N VAL A 28 41.65 -10.83 15.47
CA VAL A 28 41.58 -10.24 14.12
C VAL A 28 40.30 -9.40 13.99
N ILE A 29 39.14 -9.97 14.25
CA ILE A 29 37.86 -9.24 14.11
C ILE A 29 37.77 -8.01 15.02
N ARG A 30 38.24 -8.11 16.27
CA ARG A 30 38.23 -6.97 17.21
C ARG A 30 39.12 -5.82 16.75
N ARG A 31 40.23 -6.11 16.07
CA ARG A 31 41.19 -5.08 15.63
C ARG A 31 40.77 -4.44 14.30
N TYR A 32 40.21 -5.23 13.39
CA TYR A 32 39.92 -4.78 12.03
C TYR A 32 38.47 -4.32 11.81
N SER A 33 37.53 -4.53 12.74
CA SER A 33 36.15 -4.07 12.53
C SER A 33 35.45 -3.49 13.76
N THR A 34 35.14 -2.19 13.68
CA THR A 34 34.33 -1.47 14.67
C THR A 34 32.83 -1.69 14.47
N SER A 35 32.34 -1.64 13.23
CA SER A 35 30.92 -1.73 12.90
C SER A 35 30.42 -3.19 12.86
N PHE A 36 31.19 -4.09 12.25
CA PHE A 36 30.87 -5.53 12.20
C PHE A 36 31.07 -6.20 13.56
N GLY A 37 32.06 -5.72 14.33
CA GLY A 37 32.32 -6.20 15.70
C GLY A 37 31.12 -6.01 16.65
N LEU A 38 30.30 -4.97 16.47
CA LEU A 38 29.08 -4.77 17.27
C LEU A 38 27.98 -5.78 16.89
N ALA A 39 27.73 -6.00 15.60
CA ALA A 39 26.73 -6.95 15.12
C ALA A 39 27.09 -8.39 15.53
N CYS A 40 28.36 -8.78 15.41
CA CYS A 40 28.82 -10.11 15.81
C CYS A 40 28.75 -10.39 17.31
N ARG A 41 28.73 -9.35 18.17
CA ARG A 41 28.47 -9.54 19.61
C ARG A 41 27.05 -10.02 19.89
N LEU A 42 26.11 -9.82 18.96
CA LEU A 42 24.73 -10.28 19.06
C LEU A 42 24.54 -11.75 18.66
N LEU A 43 25.59 -12.39 18.09
CA LEU A 43 25.56 -13.80 17.77
C LEU A 43 25.55 -14.67 19.04
N GLY A 44 24.83 -15.77 18.98
CA GLY A 44 24.79 -16.77 20.04
C GLY A 44 26.19 -17.32 20.34
N PRO A 45 26.48 -17.70 21.60
CA PRO A 45 27.83 -18.05 22.04
C PRO A 45 28.40 -19.27 21.30
N GLN A 46 27.56 -20.17 20.80
CA GLN A 46 27.97 -21.36 20.05
C GLN A 46 28.42 -21.02 18.62
N ILE A 47 27.72 -20.12 17.92
CA ILE A 47 28.02 -19.80 16.51
C ILE A 47 29.01 -18.65 16.34
N ARG A 48 29.16 -17.80 17.36
CA ARG A 48 30.02 -16.61 17.31
C ARG A 48 31.49 -16.94 16.99
N PRO A 49 32.14 -17.94 17.61
CA PRO A 49 33.53 -18.29 17.28
C PRO A 49 33.69 -18.74 15.82
N HIS A 50 32.69 -19.43 15.27
CA HIS A 50 32.70 -19.88 13.87
C HIS A 50 32.61 -18.71 12.89
N VAL A 51 31.72 -17.74 13.15
CA VAL A 51 31.64 -16.53 12.31
C VAL A 51 32.94 -15.72 12.41
N TYR A 52 33.57 -15.64 13.58
CA TYR A 52 34.89 -15.01 13.71
C TYR A 52 35.95 -15.72 12.87
N ALA A 53 35.95 -17.05 12.81
CA ALA A 53 36.89 -17.79 11.99
C ALA A 53 36.71 -17.53 10.49
N VAL A 54 35.45 -17.50 10.01
CA VAL A 54 35.12 -17.16 8.61
C VAL A 54 35.66 -15.78 8.26
N TYR A 55 35.27 -14.76 9.03
CA TYR A 55 35.70 -13.38 8.74
C TYR A 55 37.20 -13.14 8.98
N ALA A 56 37.84 -13.91 9.87
CA ALA A 56 39.27 -13.78 10.09
C ALA A 56 40.06 -14.29 8.88
N LEU A 57 39.66 -15.42 8.28
CA LEU A 57 40.27 -15.89 7.03
C LEU A 57 40.07 -14.85 5.92
N VAL A 58 38.83 -14.37 5.75
CA VAL A 58 38.50 -13.35 4.75
C VAL A 58 39.37 -12.11 4.94
N ARG A 59 39.52 -11.63 6.18
CA ARG A 59 40.35 -10.45 6.45
C ARG A 59 41.83 -10.69 6.19
N ILE A 60 42.37 -11.88 6.47
CA ILE A 60 43.77 -12.16 6.17
C ILE A 60 44.02 -12.21 4.66
N ALA A 61 43.11 -12.79 3.88
CA ALA A 61 43.21 -12.76 2.43
C ALA A 61 43.15 -11.31 1.89
N ASP A 62 42.23 -10.50 2.39
CA ASP A 62 42.10 -9.08 2.06
C ASP A 62 43.39 -8.28 2.40
N GLU A 63 44.02 -8.56 3.54
CA GLU A 63 45.31 -7.94 3.91
C GLU A 63 46.49 -8.38 3.03
N ILE A 64 46.42 -9.58 2.43
CA ILE A 64 47.41 -10.06 1.46
C ILE A 64 47.23 -9.35 0.12
N VAL A 65 46.01 -9.01 -0.26
CA VAL A 65 45.71 -8.34 -1.54
C VAL A 65 45.97 -6.84 -1.45
N ASP A 66 45.34 -6.15 -0.49
CA ASP A 66 45.23 -4.67 -0.49
C ASP A 66 45.67 -4.00 0.82
N GLY A 67 46.17 -4.76 1.79
CA GLY A 67 46.46 -4.25 3.12
C GLY A 67 47.95 -4.31 3.48
N ALA A 68 48.26 -5.09 4.51
CA ALA A 68 49.57 -5.19 5.11
C ALA A 68 50.68 -5.62 4.12
N SER A 69 50.38 -6.43 3.10
CA SER A 69 51.37 -6.86 2.09
C SER A 69 51.88 -5.67 1.27
N ALA A 70 50.97 -4.83 0.78
CA ALA A 70 51.29 -3.61 0.04
C ALA A 70 52.06 -2.64 0.94
N GLY A 71 51.63 -2.47 2.20
CA GLY A 71 52.35 -1.66 3.20
C GLY A 71 53.75 -2.18 3.54
N ALA A 72 54.00 -3.48 3.39
CA ALA A 72 55.30 -4.12 3.56
C ALA A 72 56.16 -4.13 2.28
N GLY A 73 55.64 -3.59 1.16
CA GLY A 73 56.35 -3.52 -0.12
C GLY A 73 56.38 -4.84 -0.89
N VAL A 74 55.44 -5.77 -0.64
CA VAL A 74 55.33 -7.02 -1.39
C VAL A 74 54.76 -6.74 -2.79
N PRO A 75 55.43 -7.13 -3.90
CA PRO A 75 54.90 -6.98 -5.26
C PRO A 75 53.64 -7.84 -5.50
N ALA A 76 52.82 -7.47 -6.48
CA ALA A 76 51.58 -8.19 -6.81
C ALA A 76 51.78 -9.69 -7.09
N GLU A 77 52.89 -10.09 -7.70
CA GLU A 77 53.26 -11.50 -7.91
C GLU A 77 53.51 -12.23 -6.58
N GLY A 78 54.21 -11.59 -5.64
CA GLY A 78 54.42 -12.13 -4.30
C GLY A 78 53.13 -12.18 -3.47
N ALA A 79 52.23 -11.21 -3.63
CA ALA A 79 50.90 -11.24 -3.02
C ALA A 79 50.06 -12.41 -3.56
N ARG A 80 50.16 -12.70 -4.87
CA ARG A 80 49.51 -13.85 -5.50
C ARG A 80 50.05 -15.17 -4.95
N GLU A 81 51.36 -15.32 -4.80
CA GLU A 81 51.99 -16.50 -4.19
C GLU A 81 51.51 -16.71 -2.74
N LEU A 82 51.49 -15.64 -1.93
CA LEU A 82 50.99 -15.69 -0.56
C LEU A 82 49.51 -16.12 -0.49
N LEU A 83 48.70 -15.68 -1.44
CA LEU A 83 47.29 -16.03 -1.52
C LEU A 83 47.08 -17.49 -1.95
N ASP A 84 47.86 -17.98 -2.92
CA ASP A 84 47.85 -19.38 -3.35
C ASP A 84 48.33 -20.32 -2.24
N ASP A 85 49.36 -19.93 -1.48
CA ASP A 85 49.82 -20.64 -0.29
C ASP A 85 48.74 -20.70 0.81
N LEU A 86 48.05 -19.58 1.06
CA LEU A 86 46.94 -19.51 2.00
C LEU A 86 45.76 -20.41 1.58
N GLU A 87 45.42 -20.42 0.28
CA GLU A 87 44.38 -21.29 -0.25
C GLU A 87 44.76 -22.78 -0.10
N ALA A 88 45.99 -23.14 -0.47
CA ALA A 88 46.50 -24.51 -0.35
C ALA A 88 46.54 -24.96 1.11
N GLU A 89 47.01 -24.11 2.03
CA GLU A 89 46.99 -24.41 3.47
C GLU A 89 45.55 -24.58 3.98
N THR A 90 44.61 -23.76 3.50
CA THR A 90 43.19 -23.83 3.86
C THR A 90 42.58 -25.16 3.47
N TYR A 91 42.77 -25.62 2.22
CA TYR A 91 42.28 -26.94 1.80
C TYR A 91 42.94 -28.08 2.56
N ALA A 92 44.27 -28.03 2.74
CA ALA A 92 44.99 -29.04 3.49
C ALA A 92 44.47 -29.14 4.93
N ALA A 93 44.23 -28.00 5.58
CA ALA A 93 43.70 -27.90 6.92
C ALA A 93 42.24 -28.40 7.02
N MET A 94 41.38 -28.06 6.06
CA MET A 94 40.01 -28.57 5.98
C MET A 94 39.97 -30.09 5.85
N ALA A 95 40.87 -30.68 5.06
CA ALA A 95 40.97 -32.13 4.88
C ALA A 95 41.53 -32.85 6.12
N ARG A 96 42.66 -32.37 6.66
CA ARG A 96 43.37 -33.03 7.78
C ARG A 96 42.83 -32.68 9.16
N GLY A 97 42.11 -31.57 9.29
CA GLY A 97 41.57 -31.06 10.56
C GLY A 97 42.58 -30.34 11.47
N PHE A 98 43.73 -29.94 10.94
CA PHE A 98 44.82 -29.28 11.68
C PHE A 98 45.53 -28.24 10.80
N SER A 99 46.15 -27.22 11.39
CA SER A 99 47.08 -26.30 10.73
C SER A 99 47.94 -25.61 11.77
N SER A 100 49.17 -25.26 11.41
CA SER A 100 50.05 -24.45 12.26
C SER A 100 49.65 -22.97 12.25
N ASN A 101 49.02 -22.49 11.17
CA ASN A 101 48.41 -21.19 11.10
C ASN A 101 47.09 -21.19 11.90
N LEU A 102 47.05 -20.42 12.99
CA LEU A 102 45.93 -20.40 13.93
C LEU A 102 44.61 -19.92 13.29
N VAL A 103 44.66 -18.99 12.32
CA VAL A 103 43.44 -18.51 11.64
C VAL A 103 42.91 -19.56 10.68
N VAL A 104 43.80 -20.16 9.87
CA VAL A 104 43.44 -21.26 8.96
C VAL A 104 42.94 -22.46 9.74
N HIS A 105 43.55 -22.77 10.88
CA HIS A 105 43.08 -23.83 11.78
C HIS A 105 41.66 -23.55 12.27
N ALA A 106 41.39 -22.34 12.80
CA ALA A 106 40.05 -21.97 13.27
C ALA A 106 39.00 -22.06 12.15
N PHE A 107 39.35 -21.64 10.94
CA PHE A 107 38.48 -21.77 9.77
C PHE A 107 38.25 -23.24 9.41
N ALA A 108 39.30 -24.06 9.33
CA ALA A 108 39.20 -25.47 9.00
C ALA A 108 38.32 -26.25 9.98
N ARG A 109 38.43 -25.97 11.29
CA ARG A 109 37.51 -26.52 12.30
C ARG A 109 36.06 -26.12 12.00
N THR A 110 35.83 -24.83 11.75
CA THR A 110 34.50 -24.30 11.39
C THR A 110 33.94 -24.92 10.12
N ALA A 111 34.76 -25.07 9.08
CA ALA A 111 34.35 -25.63 7.81
C ALA A 111 33.93 -27.09 7.94
N ARG A 112 34.66 -27.88 8.74
CA ARG A 112 34.30 -29.27 9.04
C ARG A 112 33.02 -29.37 9.88
N ASP A 113 32.86 -28.50 10.86
CA ASP A 113 31.70 -28.51 11.76
C ASP A 113 30.41 -28.05 11.06
N ALA A 114 30.51 -27.08 10.13
CA ALA A 114 29.38 -26.49 9.43
C ALA A 114 29.11 -27.06 8.02
N GLY A 115 30.05 -27.82 7.46
CA GLY A 115 29.96 -28.38 6.10
C GLY A 115 30.34 -27.38 4.99
N ILE A 116 31.27 -26.46 5.25
CA ILE A 116 31.81 -25.54 4.23
C ILE A 116 32.78 -26.31 3.34
N GLY A 117 32.47 -26.36 2.04
CA GLY A 117 33.25 -27.07 1.04
C GLY A 117 34.04 -26.17 0.11
N ALA A 118 34.75 -26.80 -0.81
CA ALA A 118 35.54 -26.11 -1.84
C ALA A 118 34.67 -25.30 -2.82
N ASP A 119 33.37 -25.60 -2.90
CA ASP A 119 32.38 -24.87 -3.68
C ASP A 119 32.19 -23.42 -3.20
N LEU A 120 32.42 -23.13 -1.92
CA LEU A 120 32.36 -21.77 -1.38
C LEU A 120 33.75 -21.15 -1.21
N VAL A 121 34.78 -21.97 -0.92
CA VAL A 121 36.15 -21.48 -0.68
C VAL A 121 36.86 -21.08 -1.97
N ARG A 122 36.70 -21.87 -3.05
CA ARG A 122 37.37 -21.59 -4.33
C ARG A 122 36.93 -20.26 -4.96
N PRO A 123 35.62 -19.94 -5.06
CA PRO A 123 35.21 -18.67 -5.63
C PRO A 123 35.69 -17.47 -4.80
N PHE A 124 35.83 -17.63 -3.47
CA PHE A 124 36.38 -16.61 -2.60
C PHE A 124 37.85 -16.29 -2.92
N PHE A 125 38.73 -17.30 -2.98
CA PHE A 125 40.12 -17.06 -3.36
C PHE A 125 40.25 -16.58 -4.81
N ALA A 126 39.35 -17.01 -5.70
CA ALA A 126 39.30 -16.50 -7.07
C ALA A 126 39.00 -14.99 -7.11
N SER A 127 38.03 -14.48 -6.33
CA SER A 127 37.77 -13.03 -6.27
C SER A 127 38.93 -12.25 -5.66
N MET A 128 39.59 -12.78 -4.64
CA MET A 128 40.79 -12.14 -4.06
C MET A 128 41.95 -12.07 -5.05
N ARG A 129 42.09 -13.05 -5.96
CA ARG A 129 43.06 -12.94 -7.06
C ARG A 129 42.66 -11.92 -8.13
N ALA A 130 41.36 -11.76 -8.37
CA ALA A 130 40.86 -10.75 -9.30
C ALA A 130 41.29 -9.34 -8.83
N ASP A 131 41.22 -9.06 -7.53
CA ASP A 131 41.66 -7.78 -6.95
C ASP A 131 43.16 -7.45 -7.20
N LEU A 132 44.00 -8.46 -7.45
CA LEU A 132 45.43 -8.26 -7.78
C LEU A 132 45.69 -7.92 -9.27
N SER A 133 44.71 -8.11 -10.15
CA SER A 133 44.95 -8.09 -11.61
C SER A 133 43.85 -7.46 -12.46
N GLU A 134 42.66 -7.21 -11.92
CA GLU A 134 41.52 -6.64 -12.62
C GLU A 134 41.13 -5.26 -12.06
N ASP A 135 41.32 -4.21 -12.86
CA ASP A 135 40.92 -2.86 -12.48
C ASP A 135 39.51 -2.47 -12.99
N ARG A 136 38.92 -3.31 -13.87
CA ARG A 136 37.63 -3.07 -14.54
C ARG A 136 36.85 -4.37 -14.74
N HIS A 137 35.57 -4.35 -14.41
CA HIS A 137 34.67 -5.49 -14.63
C HIS A 137 33.63 -5.24 -15.72
N SER A 138 33.36 -6.29 -16.50
CA SER A 138 32.15 -6.44 -17.31
C SER A 138 30.96 -6.85 -16.42
N PRO A 139 29.70 -6.81 -16.90
CA PRO A 139 28.56 -7.29 -16.12
C PRO A 139 28.70 -8.74 -15.64
N GLY A 140 29.17 -9.64 -16.52
CA GLY A 140 29.36 -11.05 -16.16
C GLY A 140 30.49 -11.25 -15.14
N SER A 141 31.62 -10.56 -15.30
CA SER A 141 32.73 -10.66 -14.35
C SER A 141 32.42 -9.98 -13.02
N LEU A 142 31.58 -8.93 -13.00
CA LEU A 142 31.09 -8.32 -11.76
C LEU A 142 30.21 -9.29 -10.97
N ASP A 143 29.30 -10.03 -11.62
CA ASP A 143 28.46 -11.02 -10.95
C ASP A 143 29.31 -12.14 -10.33
N GLU A 144 30.31 -12.66 -11.06
CA GLU A 144 31.25 -13.65 -10.55
C GLU A 144 32.09 -13.09 -9.38
N TYR A 145 32.54 -11.85 -9.49
CA TYR A 145 33.27 -11.16 -8.43
C TYR A 145 32.43 -10.97 -7.18
N VAL A 146 31.19 -10.47 -7.30
CA VAL A 146 30.26 -10.27 -6.17
C VAL A 146 29.92 -11.62 -5.53
N TYR A 147 29.74 -12.66 -6.34
CA TYR A 147 29.54 -14.02 -5.85
C TYR A 147 30.71 -14.48 -4.97
N GLY A 148 31.95 -14.38 -5.47
CA GLY A 148 33.16 -14.80 -4.77
C GLY A 148 33.54 -13.93 -3.57
N SER A 149 33.35 -12.62 -3.64
CA SER A 149 33.78 -11.69 -2.59
C SER A 149 32.81 -11.63 -1.41
N ALA A 150 31.49 -11.74 -1.64
CA ALA A 150 30.48 -11.48 -0.63
C ALA A 150 29.37 -12.53 -0.52
N GLU A 151 28.84 -13.04 -1.64
CA GLU A 151 27.73 -14.02 -1.56
C GLU A 151 28.19 -15.33 -0.91
N VAL A 152 29.36 -15.86 -1.29
CA VAL A 152 29.91 -17.08 -0.68
C VAL A 152 30.19 -16.90 0.81
N VAL A 153 30.62 -15.71 1.26
CA VAL A 153 30.82 -15.42 2.70
C VAL A 153 29.48 -15.43 3.43
N GLY A 154 28.43 -14.88 2.82
CA GLY A 154 27.05 -14.97 3.31
C GLY A 154 26.57 -16.43 3.40
N LEU A 155 26.89 -17.25 2.40
CA LEU A 155 26.56 -18.68 2.37
C LEU A 155 27.33 -19.50 3.42
N MET A 156 28.63 -19.21 3.63
CA MET A 156 29.42 -19.82 4.71
C MET A 156 28.80 -19.51 6.07
N CYS A 157 28.40 -18.25 6.30
CA CYS A 157 27.70 -17.85 7.53
C CYS A 157 26.35 -18.57 7.67
N LEU A 158 25.58 -18.70 6.59
CA LEU A 158 24.32 -19.42 6.61
C LEU A 158 24.53 -20.90 6.97
N GLN A 159 25.54 -21.56 6.42
CA GLN A 159 25.89 -22.94 6.81
C GLN A 159 26.23 -23.04 8.30
N VAL A 160 27.02 -22.10 8.84
CA VAL A 160 27.29 -22.01 10.29
C VAL A 160 26.00 -21.82 11.09
N PHE A 161 25.06 -21.00 10.62
CA PHE A 161 23.79 -20.77 11.34
C PHE A 161 22.92 -22.02 11.37
N LEU A 162 22.93 -22.80 10.30
CA LEU A 162 22.10 -24.00 10.12
C LEU A 162 22.80 -25.30 10.53
N ALA A 163 24.08 -25.25 10.93
CA ALA A 163 24.85 -26.42 11.33
C ALA A 163 24.11 -27.24 12.42
N GLY A 164 23.98 -28.55 12.18
CA GLY A 164 23.28 -29.47 13.07
C GLY A 164 21.76 -29.29 13.14
N ARG A 165 21.14 -28.54 12.22
CA ARG A 165 19.68 -28.34 12.16
C ARG A 165 19.08 -28.98 10.90
N GLU A 166 17.96 -29.66 11.09
CA GLU A 166 17.09 -30.05 9.97
C GLU A 166 16.29 -28.83 9.51
N VAL A 167 16.42 -28.49 8.23
CA VAL A 167 15.72 -27.38 7.59
C VAL A 167 15.00 -27.91 6.36
N PRO A 168 13.69 -27.69 6.19
CA PRO A 168 12.96 -28.11 5.00
C PRO A 168 13.64 -27.61 3.71
N PRO A 169 13.67 -28.40 2.63
CA PRO A 169 14.34 -28.03 1.38
C PRO A 169 13.92 -26.65 0.85
N ASP A 170 12.61 -26.36 0.86
CA ASP A 170 12.07 -25.08 0.36
C ASP A 170 12.54 -23.90 1.21
N LEU A 171 12.52 -24.04 2.53
CA LEU A 171 13.01 -23.00 3.43
C LEU A 171 14.53 -22.82 3.29
N ARG A 172 15.27 -23.91 3.09
CA ARG A 172 16.71 -23.85 2.83
C ARG A 172 17.00 -23.09 1.55
N ALA A 173 16.24 -23.33 0.47
CA ALA A 173 16.39 -22.60 -0.78
C ALA A 173 16.10 -21.10 -0.61
N GLN A 174 15.05 -20.74 0.14
CA GLN A 174 14.73 -19.33 0.46
C GLN A 174 15.84 -18.65 1.27
N LEU A 175 16.35 -19.31 2.30
CA LEU A 175 17.44 -18.80 3.13
C LEU A 175 18.74 -18.61 2.31
N VAL A 176 19.04 -19.55 1.41
CA VAL A 176 20.18 -19.45 0.48
C VAL A 176 20.01 -18.24 -0.44
N ALA A 177 18.85 -18.08 -1.06
CA ALA A 177 18.57 -16.93 -1.92
C ALA A 177 18.71 -15.60 -1.16
N GLY A 178 18.13 -15.50 0.03
CA GLY A 178 18.24 -14.28 0.85
C GLY A 178 19.66 -13.99 1.35
N ALA A 179 20.45 -15.02 1.68
CA ALA A 179 21.85 -14.84 2.08
C ALA A 179 22.72 -14.32 0.92
N ARG A 180 22.48 -14.80 -0.30
CA ARG A 180 23.15 -14.32 -1.52
C ARG A 180 22.80 -12.85 -1.79
N ARG A 181 21.50 -12.51 -1.83
CA ARG A 181 21.02 -11.13 -2.02
C ARG A 181 21.58 -10.19 -0.95
N LEU A 182 21.66 -10.63 0.32
CA LEU A 182 22.26 -9.83 1.39
C LEU A 182 23.76 -9.56 1.16
N GLY A 183 24.51 -10.59 0.76
CA GLY A 183 25.92 -10.47 0.40
C GLY A 183 26.13 -9.50 -0.77
N ALA A 184 25.34 -9.65 -1.83
CA ALA A 184 25.37 -8.76 -2.99
C ALA A 184 25.09 -7.29 -2.61
N ALA A 185 24.05 -7.03 -1.82
CA ALA A 185 23.77 -5.69 -1.31
C ALA A 185 24.94 -5.12 -0.51
N PHE A 186 25.55 -5.91 0.38
CA PHE A 186 26.66 -5.42 1.20
C PHE A 186 27.84 -5.00 0.34
N GLN A 187 28.17 -5.80 -0.68
CA GLN A 187 29.27 -5.50 -1.59
C GLN A 187 28.99 -4.26 -2.43
N LYS A 188 27.80 -4.17 -3.04
CA LYS A 188 27.39 -3.00 -3.85
C LYS A 188 27.35 -1.70 -3.02
N VAL A 189 26.89 -1.77 -1.77
CA VAL A 189 26.93 -0.62 -0.84
C VAL A 189 28.36 -0.24 -0.49
N ASN A 190 29.26 -1.20 -0.27
CA ASN A 190 30.67 -0.90 -0.01
C ASN A 190 31.29 -0.17 -1.21
N PHE A 191 31.08 -0.65 -2.44
CA PHE A 191 31.56 0.03 -3.65
C PHE A 191 31.08 1.49 -3.73
N LEU A 192 29.79 1.76 -3.48
CA LEU A 192 29.26 3.12 -3.55
C LEU A 192 29.76 4.01 -2.41
N ARG A 193 29.93 3.45 -1.22
CA ARG A 193 30.35 4.19 -0.03
C ARG A 193 31.83 4.57 -0.07
N ASP A 194 32.64 3.70 -0.67
CA ASP A 194 34.10 3.77 -0.69
C ASP A 194 34.60 4.24 -2.09
N LEU A 195 33.69 4.65 -2.98
CA LEU A 195 33.93 5.09 -4.37
C LEU A 195 35.06 6.12 -4.53
N ALA A 196 35.20 7.07 -3.58
CA ALA A 196 36.27 8.07 -3.58
C ALA A 196 37.68 7.44 -3.38
N GLU A 197 37.78 6.47 -2.46
CA GLU A 197 39.02 5.80 -2.05
C GLU A 197 39.43 4.80 -3.15
N ASP A 198 38.47 3.97 -3.61
CA ASP A 198 38.68 2.94 -4.63
C ASP A 198 39.10 3.53 -5.99
N TYR A 199 38.55 4.68 -6.38
CA TYR A 199 38.91 5.34 -7.63
C TYR A 199 40.19 6.18 -7.52
N GLY A 200 40.30 7.00 -6.47
CA GLY A 200 41.37 7.98 -6.32
C GLY A 200 42.73 7.39 -5.93
N GLU A 201 42.74 6.31 -5.16
CA GLU A 201 43.97 5.71 -4.62
C GLU A 201 44.30 4.35 -5.28
N LEU A 202 43.28 3.57 -5.66
CA LEU A 202 43.45 2.20 -6.18
C LEU A 202 43.11 2.05 -7.68
N GLY A 203 42.50 3.06 -8.32
CA GLY A 203 42.19 3.06 -9.75
C GLY A 203 41.09 2.09 -10.20
N ARG A 204 40.30 1.51 -9.27
CA ARG A 204 39.32 0.46 -9.56
C ARG A 204 37.96 1.03 -9.99
N VAL A 205 37.35 0.40 -11.01
CA VAL A 205 35.99 0.71 -11.48
C VAL A 205 35.13 -0.56 -11.50
N TYR A 206 34.32 -0.72 -10.45
CA TYR A 206 33.53 -1.93 -10.24
C TYR A 206 32.22 -1.97 -11.04
N PHE A 207 31.60 -0.82 -11.36
CA PHE A 207 30.29 -0.80 -12.03
C PHE A 207 30.43 -0.67 -13.57
N PRO A 208 30.00 -1.67 -14.35
CA PRO A 208 30.08 -1.62 -15.81
C PRO A 208 29.30 -0.42 -16.37
N GLY A 209 29.97 0.35 -17.24
CA GLY A 209 29.37 1.51 -17.92
C GLY A 209 29.30 2.79 -17.08
N VAL A 210 29.82 2.79 -15.85
CA VAL A 210 29.95 3.99 -15.02
C VAL A 210 31.36 4.55 -15.16
N GLU A 211 31.51 5.66 -15.87
CA GLU A 211 32.77 6.42 -15.90
C GLU A 211 32.76 7.43 -14.75
N PRO A 212 33.78 7.47 -13.87
CA PRO A 212 33.76 8.34 -12.67
C PRO A 212 33.63 9.84 -12.94
N GLY A 213 34.10 10.31 -14.10
CA GLY A 213 33.87 11.70 -14.56
C GLY A 213 32.44 12.00 -15.01
N ALA A 214 31.61 10.97 -15.18
CA ALA A 214 30.22 11.03 -15.61
C ALA A 214 29.23 10.48 -14.57
N PHE A 215 29.69 10.06 -13.38
CA PHE A 215 28.83 9.47 -12.36
C PHE A 215 27.71 10.42 -11.94
N SER A 216 26.51 10.08 -12.40
CA SER A 216 25.33 10.93 -12.33
C SER A 216 24.38 10.49 -11.22
N GLU A 217 23.46 11.38 -10.84
CA GLU A 217 22.35 11.04 -9.95
C GLU A 217 21.52 9.86 -10.48
N THR A 218 21.38 9.76 -11.80
CA THR A 218 20.62 8.69 -12.46
C THR A 218 21.27 7.33 -12.23
N GLU A 219 22.58 7.21 -12.43
CA GLU A 219 23.32 5.97 -12.20
C GLU A 219 23.36 5.61 -10.72
N LYS A 220 23.61 6.61 -9.84
CA LYS A 220 23.55 6.43 -8.39
C LYS A 220 22.21 5.83 -7.96
N ASN A 221 21.10 6.41 -8.42
CA ASN A 221 19.77 5.93 -8.06
C ASN A 221 19.48 4.55 -8.64
N ARG A 222 19.88 4.24 -9.89
CA ARG A 222 19.73 2.90 -10.47
C ARG A 222 20.43 1.82 -9.64
N LEU A 223 21.68 2.09 -9.21
CA LEU A 223 22.44 1.16 -8.38
C LEU A 223 21.84 1.01 -6.98
N LEU A 224 21.34 2.11 -6.40
CA LEU A 224 20.65 2.06 -5.11
C LEU A 224 19.31 1.34 -5.18
N ASP A 225 18.58 1.40 -6.30
CA ASP A 225 17.34 0.66 -6.50
C ASP A 225 17.59 -0.85 -6.54
N ASP A 226 18.68 -1.28 -7.19
CA ASP A 226 19.12 -2.69 -7.19
C ASP A 226 19.57 -3.15 -5.78
N ILE A 227 20.32 -2.32 -5.06
CA ILE A 227 20.69 -2.56 -3.65
C ILE A 227 19.45 -2.69 -2.76
N ASP A 228 18.48 -1.79 -2.91
CA ASP A 228 17.26 -1.79 -2.11
C ASP A 228 16.42 -3.04 -2.41
N ALA A 229 16.41 -3.51 -3.67
CA ALA A 229 15.78 -4.78 -4.05
C ALA A 229 16.52 -6.00 -3.46
N ASP A 230 17.85 -5.99 -3.38
CA ASP A 230 18.65 -7.01 -2.70
C ASP A 230 18.35 -7.04 -1.19
N LEU A 231 18.36 -5.88 -0.53
CA LEU A 231 18.08 -5.73 0.90
C LEU A 231 16.64 -6.17 1.25
N ALA A 232 15.66 -5.79 0.42
CA ALA A 232 14.27 -6.20 0.60
C ALA A 232 14.11 -7.73 0.49
N ALA A 233 14.72 -8.35 -0.52
CA ALA A 233 14.68 -9.80 -0.71
C ALA A 233 15.34 -10.53 0.47
N ALA A 234 16.47 -10.03 0.97
CA ALA A 234 17.12 -10.58 2.16
C ALA A 234 16.24 -10.44 3.40
N ARG A 235 15.64 -9.26 3.65
CA ARG A 235 14.84 -8.99 4.84
C ARG A 235 13.68 -9.96 5.00
N ALA A 236 13.05 -10.36 3.88
CA ALA A 236 11.90 -11.26 3.84
C ALA A 236 12.17 -12.61 4.52
N VAL A 237 13.43 -13.07 4.55
CA VAL A 237 13.79 -14.39 5.11
C VAL A 237 14.58 -14.31 6.42
N ILE A 238 15.01 -13.13 6.87
CA ILE A 238 15.83 -13.01 8.10
C ILE A 238 15.09 -13.52 9.35
N ASP A 239 13.76 -13.37 9.41
CA ASP A 239 12.96 -13.84 10.55
C ASP A 239 12.91 -15.38 10.64
N ASP A 240 13.30 -16.06 9.56
CA ASP A 240 13.38 -17.51 9.47
C ASP A 240 14.70 -18.07 9.97
N LEU A 241 15.70 -17.20 10.18
CA LEU A 241 16.97 -17.60 10.76
C LEU A 241 16.80 -18.05 12.22
N PRO A 242 17.68 -18.96 12.67
CA PRO A 242 17.77 -19.33 14.07
C PRO A 242 17.92 -18.10 14.99
N VAL A 243 17.32 -18.18 16.17
CA VAL A 243 17.39 -17.10 17.19
C VAL A 243 18.84 -16.75 17.54
N SER A 244 19.76 -17.72 17.44
CA SER A 244 21.19 -17.52 17.67
C SER A 244 21.84 -16.53 16.70
N SER A 245 21.33 -16.38 15.46
CA SER A 245 21.92 -15.49 14.45
C SER A 245 21.03 -14.31 14.07
N ARG A 246 19.70 -14.42 14.24
CA ARG A 246 18.71 -13.44 13.77
C ARG A 246 19.02 -11.99 14.16
N ALA A 247 19.34 -11.73 15.43
CA ALA A 247 19.62 -10.36 15.90
C ALA A 247 20.84 -9.75 15.23
N ALA A 248 21.89 -10.55 15.04
CA ALA A 248 23.11 -10.10 14.39
C ALA A 248 22.87 -9.79 12.90
N VAL A 249 22.15 -10.66 12.20
CA VAL A 249 21.85 -10.49 10.78
C VAL A 249 20.90 -9.30 10.56
N LEU A 250 19.88 -9.12 11.41
CA LEU A 250 19.03 -7.92 11.39
C LEU A 250 19.84 -6.64 11.62
N ALA A 251 20.76 -6.63 12.59
CA ALA A 251 21.58 -5.45 12.87
C ALA A 251 22.48 -5.10 11.69
N ALA A 252 23.08 -6.11 11.05
CA ALA A 252 23.89 -5.92 9.84
C ALA A 252 23.04 -5.40 8.67
N HIS A 253 21.89 -6.04 8.40
CA HIS A 253 20.95 -5.59 7.38
C HIS A 253 20.54 -4.12 7.58
N ASP A 254 20.11 -3.77 8.79
CA ASP A 254 19.63 -2.41 9.09
C ASP A 254 20.74 -1.37 9.03
N LEU A 255 21.99 -1.74 9.33
CA LEU A 255 23.17 -0.89 9.16
C LEU A 255 23.40 -0.56 7.67
N PHE A 256 23.34 -1.57 6.80
CA PHE A 256 23.56 -1.39 5.36
C PHE A 256 22.39 -0.68 4.68
N ARG A 257 21.15 -0.90 5.15
CA ARG A 257 19.99 -0.11 4.72
C ARG A 257 20.13 1.37 5.10
N GLU A 258 20.61 1.68 6.30
CA GLU A 258 20.90 3.05 6.72
C GLU A 258 22.03 3.68 5.88
N LEU A 259 23.03 2.90 5.47
CA LEU A 259 24.05 3.35 4.51
C LEU A 259 23.42 3.67 3.14
N SER A 260 22.60 2.76 2.58
CA SER A 260 21.88 2.99 1.31
C SER A 260 21.08 4.31 1.35
N VAL A 261 20.30 4.54 2.41
CA VAL A 261 19.52 5.77 2.60
C VAL A 261 20.41 7.02 2.63
N ARG A 262 21.56 6.96 3.32
CA ARG A 262 22.49 8.09 3.38
C ARG A 262 23.17 8.35 2.04
N ILE A 263 23.61 7.30 1.35
CA ILE A 263 24.20 7.40 0.01
C ILE A 263 23.18 8.00 -0.97
N ARG A 264 21.91 7.61 -0.88
CA ARG A 264 20.83 8.18 -1.70
C ARG A 264 20.66 9.68 -1.48
N ALA A 265 20.73 10.12 -0.21
CA ALA A 265 20.62 11.52 0.18
C ALA A 265 21.87 12.35 -0.15
N THR A 266 23.04 11.73 -0.30
CA THR A 266 24.27 12.41 -0.69
C THR A 266 24.33 12.63 -2.20
N PRO A 267 24.59 13.85 -2.69
CA PRO A 267 24.80 14.09 -4.13
C PRO A 267 25.89 13.20 -4.72
N ALA A 268 25.71 12.68 -5.93
CA ALA A 268 26.62 11.76 -6.61
C ALA A 268 28.06 12.30 -6.69
N ARG A 269 28.20 13.62 -6.92
CA ARG A 269 29.50 14.32 -6.93
C ARG A 269 30.23 14.27 -5.58
N GLU A 270 29.51 14.21 -4.46
CA GLU A 270 30.11 14.18 -3.12
C GLU A 270 30.56 12.77 -2.74
N LEU A 271 30.01 11.72 -3.36
CA LEU A 271 30.45 10.33 -3.19
C LEU A 271 31.84 10.09 -3.80
N LEU A 272 32.25 10.91 -4.77
CA LEU A 272 33.59 10.87 -5.37
C LEU A 272 34.66 11.53 -4.48
N SER A 273 34.27 12.25 -3.44
CA SER A 273 35.21 12.99 -2.57
C SER A 273 35.05 12.67 -1.08
N SER A 274 34.02 11.92 -0.69
CA SER A 274 33.73 11.66 0.72
C SER A 274 33.18 10.28 0.95
N ARG A 275 33.70 9.62 2.00
CA ARG A 275 33.25 8.30 2.43
C ARG A 275 32.06 8.42 3.37
N ILE A 276 30.94 7.79 3.02
CA ILE A 276 29.72 7.84 3.84
C ILE A 276 29.82 6.88 5.01
N ARG A 277 29.41 7.29 6.22
CA ARG A 277 29.44 6.44 7.41
C ARG A 277 28.17 6.60 8.24
N VAL A 278 27.82 5.55 8.98
CA VAL A 278 26.78 5.63 10.01
C VAL A 278 27.43 6.09 11.32
N PRO A 279 26.90 7.12 12.01
CA PRO A 279 27.38 7.53 13.33
C PRO A 279 27.20 6.43 14.38
N ASP A 280 28.13 6.32 15.32
CA ASP A 280 28.10 5.27 16.35
C ASP A 280 26.83 5.25 17.22
N PRO A 281 26.23 6.40 17.63
CA PRO A 281 24.95 6.39 18.34
C PRO A 281 23.83 5.74 17.50
N ARG A 282 23.85 5.96 16.19
CA ARG A 282 22.88 5.36 15.26
C ARG A 282 23.13 3.86 15.12
N LYS A 283 24.39 3.42 15.03
CA LYS A 283 24.73 1.98 15.03
C LYS A 283 24.22 1.29 16.29
N ALA A 284 24.42 1.90 17.46
CA ALA A 284 23.93 1.37 18.73
C ALA A 284 22.40 1.28 18.76
N ALA A 285 21.69 2.30 18.26
CA ALA A 285 20.24 2.30 18.16
C ALA A 285 19.71 1.19 17.22
N LEU A 286 20.35 1.01 16.06
CA LEU A 286 19.99 -0.05 15.11
C LEU A 286 20.23 -1.44 15.73
N ALA A 287 21.36 -1.66 16.40
CA ALA A 287 21.65 -2.90 17.11
C ALA A 287 20.63 -3.18 18.23
N ALA A 288 20.28 -2.17 19.04
CA ALA A 288 19.26 -2.31 20.08
C ALA A 288 17.88 -2.65 19.48
N SER A 289 17.49 -1.98 18.40
CA SER A 289 16.23 -2.27 17.68
C SER A 289 16.22 -3.69 17.12
N ALA A 290 17.33 -4.13 16.52
CA ALA A 290 17.50 -5.49 16.01
C ALA A 290 17.38 -6.55 17.11
N VAL A 291 17.91 -6.30 18.32
CA VAL A 291 17.74 -7.21 19.46
C VAL A 291 16.27 -7.31 19.89
N VAL A 292 15.56 -6.19 19.95
CA VAL A 292 14.12 -6.19 20.27
C VAL A 292 13.33 -6.95 19.22
N ARG A 293 13.57 -6.68 17.93
CA ARG A 293 12.91 -7.31 16.79
C ARG A 293 13.28 -8.80 16.60
N ALA A 294 14.48 -9.20 17.00
CA ALA A 294 14.87 -10.60 16.96
C ALA A 294 14.24 -11.42 18.11
N ARG A 295 14.00 -10.76 19.25
CA ARG A 295 13.31 -11.34 20.42
C ARG A 295 11.80 -11.45 20.22
N THR A 296 11.22 -10.60 19.37
CA THR A 296 9.87 -10.83 18.86
C THR A 296 9.90 -12.07 17.96
N ARG A 297 9.42 -13.20 18.48
CA ARG A 297 9.42 -14.51 17.80
C ARG A 297 8.79 -14.40 16.40
N ARG A 298 9.42 -14.95 15.36
CA ARG A 298 8.67 -15.64 14.31
C ARG A 298 7.84 -16.70 15.00
N ARG A 299 6.53 -16.49 14.99
CA ARG A 299 5.54 -17.50 15.34
C ARG A 299 5.90 -18.78 14.56
N ALA A 300 6.15 -19.89 15.27
CA ALA A 300 5.68 -21.21 14.82
C ALA A 300 4.25 -21.06 14.26
N PRO A 301 3.76 -21.86 13.28
CA PRO A 301 2.44 -21.65 12.67
C PRO A 301 1.47 -21.15 13.73
N ALA A 302 1.00 -19.91 13.54
CA ALA A 302 0.61 -19.01 14.63
C ALA A 302 -0.02 -19.77 15.81
N PRO A 303 0.47 -19.68 17.07
CA PRO A 303 -0.34 -20.07 18.22
C PRO A 303 -1.63 -19.26 18.10
N ARG A 304 -2.75 -19.92 17.75
CA ARG A 304 -4.02 -19.33 17.26
C ARG A 304 -4.03 -17.79 17.35
N GLY A 305 -3.60 -17.13 16.28
CA GLY A 305 -3.80 -15.69 16.12
C GLY A 305 -5.27 -15.35 16.29
N ARG A 306 -5.56 -14.16 16.81
CA ARG A 306 -6.93 -13.67 16.79
C ARG A 306 -7.40 -13.75 15.33
N ARG A 307 -8.47 -14.50 15.10
CA ARG A 307 -9.01 -14.75 13.77
C ARG A 307 -10.00 -13.64 13.44
N ALA A 308 -9.83 -13.04 12.27
CA ALA A 308 -10.77 -12.09 11.73
C ALA A 308 -11.38 -12.65 10.44
N VAL A 309 -12.70 -12.54 10.32
CA VAL A 309 -13.40 -12.75 9.05
C VAL A 309 -13.92 -11.42 8.57
N VAL A 310 -13.60 -11.08 7.31
CA VAL A 310 -14.10 -9.88 6.63
C VAL A 310 -15.18 -10.31 5.63
N VAL A 311 -16.36 -9.71 5.73
CA VAL A 311 -17.50 -9.98 4.83
C VAL A 311 -17.55 -8.89 3.76
N GLY A 312 -17.30 -9.27 2.51
CA GLY A 312 -17.21 -8.39 1.34
C GLY A 312 -15.77 -7.96 1.03
N ALA A 313 -15.40 -8.03 -0.25
CA ALA A 313 -14.09 -7.64 -0.80
C ALA A 313 -14.18 -6.37 -1.66
N GLY A 314 -15.07 -5.44 -1.30
CA GLY A 314 -14.93 -4.04 -1.75
C GLY A 314 -13.69 -3.37 -1.14
N ILE A 315 -13.37 -2.15 -1.55
CA ILE A 315 -12.14 -1.46 -1.10
C ILE A 315 -12.01 -1.39 0.44
N ALA A 316 -13.12 -1.19 1.17
CA ALA A 316 -13.11 -1.14 2.63
C ALA A 316 -12.74 -2.50 3.24
N GLY A 317 -13.27 -3.59 2.67
CA GLY A 317 -12.98 -4.95 3.11
C GLY A 317 -11.54 -5.36 2.81
N LEU A 318 -11.04 -5.04 1.61
CA LEU A 318 -9.65 -5.29 1.23
C LEU A 318 -8.66 -4.50 2.10
N ALA A 319 -8.93 -3.21 2.31
CA ALA A 319 -8.13 -2.36 3.19
C ALA A 319 -8.14 -2.87 4.64
N ALA A 320 -9.32 -3.22 5.17
CA ALA A 320 -9.45 -3.79 6.51
C ALA A 320 -8.68 -5.11 6.63
N ALA A 321 -8.80 -5.98 5.63
CA ALA A 321 -8.10 -7.26 5.62
C ALA A 321 -6.58 -7.08 5.62
N GLY A 322 -6.06 -6.20 4.77
CA GLY A 322 -4.63 -5.91 4.70
C GLY A 322 -4.08 -5.28 5.98
N LEU A 323 -4.78 -4.30 6.55
CA LEU A 323 -4.39 -3.65 7.80
C LEU A 323 -4.40 -4.64 8.98
N LEU A 324 -5.42 -5.51 9.07
CA LEU A 324 -5.51 -6.54 10.12
C LEU A 324 -4.44 -7.62 9.95
N ALA A 325 -4.22 -8.10 8.72
CA ALA A 325 -3.21 -9.12 8.44
C ALA A 325 -1.81 -8.58 8.77
N LYS A 326 -1.53 -7.33 8.38
CA LYS A 326 -0.29 -6.63 8.75
C LYS A 326 -0.17 -6.41 10.26
N ASP A 327 -1.28 -6.23 10.99
CA ASP A 327 -1.31 -6.18 12.46
C ASP A 327 -1.20 -7.58 13.13
N GLY A 328 -1.03 -8.66 12.35
CA GLY A 328 -0.78 -10.01 12.86
C GLY A 328 -2.03 -10.85 13.13
N TRP A 329 -3.20 -10.42 12.63
CA TRP A 329 -4.43 -11.22 12.64
C TRP A 329 -4.39 -12.32 11.58
N ASP A 330 -5.08 -13.43 11.87
CA ASP A 330 -5.34 -14.45 10.86
C ASP A 330 -6.63 -14.09 10.12
N VAL A 331 -6.51 -13.57 8.89
CA VAL A 331 -7.62 -12.92 8.18
C VAL A 331 -8.11 -13.77 7.01
N THR A 332 -9.43 -13.96 6.93
CA THR A 332 -10.10 -14.49 5.73
C THR A 332 -11.20 -13.54 5.27
N VAL A 333 -11.17 -13.16 3.99
CA VAL A 333 -12.18 -12.34 3.31
C VAL A 333 -13.12 -13.27 2.56
N LEU A 334 -14.43 -13.09 2.72
CA LEU A 334 -15.47 -13.80 1.98
C LEU A 334 -16.19 -12.81 1.06
N GLU A 335 -16.12 -13.05 -0.24
CA GLU A 335 -16.73 -12.23 -1.28
C GLU A 335 -17.75 -13.08 -2.05
N ARG A 336 -19.00 -12.60 -2.15
CA ARG A 336 -20.07 -13.30 -2.86
C ARG A 336 -19.86 -13.32 -4.37
N GLY A 337 -19.30 -12.26 -4.94
CA GLY A 337 -19.03 -12.11 -6.35
C GLY A 337 -17.88 -13.00 -6.83
N ALA A 338 -17.78 -13.16 -8.15
CA ALA A 338 -16.67 -13.88 -8.77
C ALA A 338 -15.34 -13.10 -8.74
N ARG A 339 -15.40 -11.78 -8.48
CA ARG A 339 -14.26 -10.87 -8.44
C ARG A 339 -14.40 -9.92 -7.24
N THR A 340 -13.27 -9.43 -6.76
CA THR A 340 -13.20 -8.37 -5.73
C THR A 340 -13.63 -7.00 -6.29
N GLY A 341 -13.78 -6.00 -5.43
CA GLY A 341 -13.96 -4.59 -5.81
C GLY A 341 -15.31 -3.98 -5.47
N GLY A 342 -16.35 -4.82 -5.31
CA GLY A 342 -17.70 -4.33 -5.00
C GLY A 342 -18.16 -3.31 -6.04
N ARG A 343 -18.57 -2.11 -5.60
CA ARG A 343 -19.01 -1.04 -6.50
C ARG A 343 -17.91 -0.48 -7.41
N ALA A 344 -16.64 -0.66 -7.07
CA ALA A 344 -15.51 -0.37 -7.96
C ALA A 344 -15.24 -1.58 -8.86
N GLY A 345 -16.26 -1.95 -9.63
CA GLY A 345 -16.26 -3.08 -10.55
C GLY A 345 -15.75 -2.71 -11.94
N LEU A 346 -15.57 -3.73 -12.76
CA LEU A 346 -15.12 -3.63 -14.14
C LEU A 346 -16.02 -4.51 -15.02
N LEU A 347 -16.57 -3.92 -16.08
CA LEU A 347 -17.23 -4.63 -17.18
C LEU A 347 -16.30 -4.62 -18.40
N GLU A 348 -16.02 -5.79 -18.96
CA GLU A 348 -15.22 -5.94 -20.17
C GLU A 348 -16.06 -6.62 -21.24
N ARG A 349 -16.18 -6.01 -22.42
CA ARG A 349 -17.04 -6.51 -23.49
C ARG A 349 -16.59 -5.99 -24.85
N ASP A 350 -16.46 -6.89 -25.83
CA ASP A 350 -16.16 -6.55 -27.24
C ASP A 350 -14.95 -5.60 -27.40
N GLY A 351 -13.93 -5.77 -26.54
CA GLY A 351 -12.73 -4.92 -26.49
C GLY A 351 -12.85 -3.62 -25.70
N PHE A 352 -14.04 -3.28 -25.20
CA PHE A 352 -14.27 -2.14 -24.31
C PHE A 352 -14.14 -2.52 -22.84
N ARG A 353 -13.68 -1.56 -22.03
CA ARG A 353 -13.53 -1.67 -20.58
C ARG A 353 -14.27 -0.52 -19.91
N PHE A 354 -15.13 -0.82 -18.95
CA PHE A 354 -15.93 0.16 -18.22
C PHE A 354 -15.79 -0.03 -16.71
N ASP A 355 -15.29 0.99 -16.01
CA ASP A 355 -15.46 1.07 -14.56
C ASP A 355 -16.95 1.26 -14.25
N THR A 356 -17.51 0.48 -13.34
CA THR A 356 -18.97 0.43 -13.08
C THR A 356 -19.42 1.32 -11.91
N GLY A 357 -18.54 2.20 -11.42
CA GLY A 357 -18.84 3.02 -10.23
C GLY A 357 -17.92 4.23 -10.09
N PRO A 358 -16.92 4.22 -9.19
CA PRO A 358 -16.04 5.36 -8.98
C PRO A 358 -15.24 5.72 -10.23
N SER A 359 -15.10 7.02 -10.46
CA SER A 359 -14.43 7.61 -11.63
C SER A 359 -13.62 8.86 -11.31
N TRP A 360 -13.64 9.33 -10.06
CA TRP A 360 -12.94 10.53 -9.59
C TRP A 360 -11.89 10.19 -8.54
N TYR A 361 -10.62 10.48 -8.82
CA TYR A 361 -9.53 10.26 -7.87
C TYR A 361 -9.26 11.59 -7.18
N LEU A 362 -9.83 11.72 -5.98
CA LEU A 362 -9.76 12.90 -5.11
C LEU A 362 -9.11 12.52 -3.78
N MET A 363 -8.58 13.50 -3.06
CA MET A 363 -7.87 13.28 -1.79
C MET A 363 -6.68 12.32 -1.93
N PRO A 364 -5.71 12.61 -2.82
CA PRO A 364 -4.55 11.73 -3.07
C PRO A 364 -3.82 11.36 -1.78
N GLU A 365 -3.77 12.26 -0.78
CA GLU A 365 -3.11 12.04 0.51
C GLU A 365 -3.70 10.87 1.31
N VAL A 366 -4.99 10.54 1.14
CA VAL A 366 -5.66 9.43 1.84
C VAL A 366 -5.23 8.10 1.23
N PHE A 367 -5.18 8.01 -0.10
CA PHE A 367 -4.68 6.83 -0.79
C PHE A 367 -3.19 6.62 -0.50
N ASP A 368 -2.41 7.69 -0.60
CA ASP A 368 -1.00 7.71 -0.26
C ASP A 368 -0.74 7.23 1.18
N HIS A 369 -1.53 7.73 2.14
CA HIS A 369 -1.47 7.29 3.52
C HIS A 369 -1.73 5.79 3.66
N PHE A 370 -2.79 5.28 3.05
CA PHE A 370 -3.12 3.86 3.05
C PHE A 370 -1.98 3.00 2.46
N PHE A 371 -1.43 3.40 1.31
CA PHE A 371 -0.31 2.66 0.71
C PHE A 371 0.93 2.68 1.61
N ARG A 372 1.25 3.81 2.24
CA ARG A 372 2.38 3.91 3.20
C ARG A 372 2.14 3.10 4.48
N LEU A 373 0.91 3.05 4.99
CA LEU A 373 0.54 2.12 6.07
C LEU A 373 0.83 0.68 5.66
N MET A 374 0.55 0.31 4.41
CA MET A 374 0.81 -1.02 3.85
C MET A 374 2.27 -1.25 3.42
N GLY A 375 3.12 -0.23 3.46
CA GLY A 375 4.55 -0.33 3.14
C GLY A 375 4.89 -0.11 1.67
N SER A 376 4.04 0.62 0.94
CA SER A 376 4.19 1.01 -0.46
C SER A 376 3.85 2.51 -0.64
N SER A 377 3.54 2.96 -1.84
CA SER A 377 3.09 4.33 -2.17
C SER A 377 2.15 4.33 -3.38
N ALA A 378 1.29 5.35 -3.54
CA ALA A 378 0.40 5.41 -4.71
C ALA A 378 1.20 5.40 -6.03
N ALA A 379 2.35 6.09 -6.08
CA ALA A 379 3.22 6.13 -7.25
C ALA A 379 3.83 4.76 -7.64
N GLN A 380 4.02 3.85 -6.67
CA GLN A 380 4.46 2.47 -6.96
C GLN A 380 3.32 1.59 -7.46
N GLU A 381 2.10 1.89 -7.04
CA GLU A 381 0.94 1.02 -7.26
C GLU A 381 0.06 1.47 -8.44
N LEU A 382 0.11 2.76 -8.81
CA LEU A 382 -0.81 3.41 -9.74
C LEU A 382 -0.06 4.36 -10.70
N ASP A 383 -0.43 4.33 -11.98
CA ASP A 383 -0.05 5.36 -12.98
C ASP A 383 -1.13 6.44 -13.00
N LEU A 384 -0.92 7.51 -12.24
CA LEU A 384 -1.92 8.59 -12.07
C LEU A 384 -1.69 9.72 -13.07
N VAL A 385 -2.77 10.11 -13.77
CA VAL A 385 -2.78 11.23 -14.70
C VAL A 385 -3.72 12.31 -14.17
N ARG A 386 -3.25 13.56 -14.16
CA ARG A 386 -4.10 14.72 -13.88
C ARG A 386 -5.00 15.03 -15.07
N LEU A 387 -6.28 15.25 -14.83
CA LEU A 387 -7.24 15.61 -15.86
C LEU A 387 -7.24 17.11 -16.13
N ASP A 388 -7.20 17.50 -17.40
CA ASP A 388 -7.33 18.90 -17.86
C ASP A 388 -8.13 18.96 -19.18
N PRO A 389 -9.36 19.52 -19.20
CA PRO A 389 -10.07 20.03 -18.03
C PRO A 389 -10.38 18.92 -17.03
N ALA A 390 -10.56 19.28 -15.77
CA ALA A 390 -11.00 18.37 -14.73
C ALA A 390 -12.40 17.82 -15.07
N TYR A 391 -13.28 18.71 -15.55
CA TYR A 391 -14.57 18.36 -16.11
C TYR A 391 -15.15 19.52 -16.93
N ARG A 392 -16.10 19.20 -17.80
CA ARG A 392 -16.90 20.15 -18.59
C ARG A 392 -18.35 20.17 -18.10
N VAL A 393 -18.96 21.34 -18.01
CA VAL A 393 -20.37 21.51 -17.61
C VAL A 393 -21.19 22.04 -18.78
N TYR A 394 -22.18 21.27 -19.18
CA TYR A 394 -23.25 21.64 -20.10
C TYR A 394 -24.47 22.11 -19.32
N GLY A 395 -25.11 23.18 -19.78
CA GLY A 395 -26.34 23.69 -19.19
C GLY A 395 -27.48 23.73 -20.21
N GLU A 396 -28.68 23.39 -19.76
CA GLU A 396 -29.89 23.25 -20.59
C GLU A 396 -30.18 24.42 -21.55
N ARG A 397 -29.94 25.67 -21.11
CA ARG A 397 -30.23 26.89 -21.88
C ARG A 397 -28.98 27.64 -22.34
N TYR A 398 -27.81 27.03 -22.18
CA TYR A 398 -26.53 27.69 -22.43
C TYR A 398 -25.92 27.15 -23.71
N GLU A 399 -25.65 28.05 -24.66
CA GLU A 399 -25.06 27.70 -25.97
C GLU A 399 -23.64 27.13 -25.84
N HIS A 400 -22.88 27.56 -24.83
CA HIS A 400 -21.51 27.13 -24.62
C HIS A 400 -21.31 26.50 -23.24
N PRO A 401 -20.63 25.33 -23.17
CA PRO A 401 -20.27 24.72 -21.90
C PRO A 401 -19.16 25.51 -21.20
N ILE A 402 -18.94 25.24 -19.91
CA ILE A 402 -17.80 25.76 -19.15
C ILE A 402 -16.84 24.64 -18.78
N ASP A 403 -15.55 24.88 -18.96
CA ASP A 403 -14.49 23.95 -18.59
C ASP A 403 -13.92 24.34 -17.24
N ILE A 404 -14.01 23.43 -16.28
CA ILE A 404 -13.37 23.57 -14.98
C ILE A 404 -11.99 22.94 -15.07
N ARG A 405 -10.96 23.73 -14.81
CA ARG A 405 -9.58 23.28 -14.64
C ARG A 405 -9.26 23.33 -13.15
N SER A 406 -8.67 22.27 -12.61
CA SER A 406 -8.30 22.21 -11.18
C SER A 406 -7.08 23.10 -10.90
N ASP A 407 -7.19 24.40 -11.09
CA ASP A 407 -6.14 25.37 -10.80
C ASP A 407 -6.81 26.66 -10.30
N LEU A 408 -6.37 27.14 -9.13
CA LEU A 408 -7.02 28.26 -8.46
C LEU A 408 -7.09 29.51 -9.34
N GLU A 409 -6.02 29.85 -10.06
CA GLU A 409 -5.98 31.07 -10.87
C GLU A 409 -6.86 30.94 -12.12
N HIS A 410 -6.87 29.77 -12.76
CA HIS A 410 -7.80 29.49 -13.85
C HIS A 410 -9.27 29.53 -13.39
N THR A 411 -9.59 28.94 -12.23
CA THR A 411 -10.94 29.01 -11.66
C THR A 411 -11.35 30.46 -11.36
N VAL A 412 -10.46 31.26 -10.78
CA VAL A 412 -10.73 32.68 -10.50
C VAL A 412 -10.98 33.44 -11.80
N ALA A 413 -10.16 33.23 -12.83
CA ALA A 413 -10.31 33.86 -14.13
C ALA A 413 -11.61 33.44 -14.84
N LEU A 414 -11.96 32.15 -14.78
CA LEU A 414 -13.21 31.63 -15.33
C LEU A 414 -14.42 32.29 -14.68
N PHE A 415 -14.47 32.30 -13.35
CA PHE A 415 -15.57 32.91 -12.62
C PHE A 415 -15.69 34.40 -12.97
N GLU A 416 -14.58 35.15 -12.96
CA GLU A 416 -14.56 36.56 -13.34
C GLU A 416 -15.05 36.80 -14.78
N SER A 417 -14.71 35.92 -15.71
CA SER A 417 -15.14 36.01 -17.11
C SER A 417 -16.64 35.76 -17.31
N VAL A 418 -17.24 34.88 -16.49
CA VAL A 418 -18.67 34.54 -16.55
C VAL A 418 -19.50 35.56 -15.79
N GLU A 419 -19.03 36.00 -14.62
CA GLU A 419 -19.70 36.98 -13.75
C GLU A 419 -18.66 37.96 -13.18
N PRO A 420 -18.57 39.20 -13.70
CA PRO A 420 -17.64 40.20 -13.21
C PRO A 420 -17.74 40.45 -11.69
N GLY A 421 -16.59 40.54 -11.04
CA GLY A 421 -16.41 40.62 -9.59
C GLY A 421 -16.52 39.29 -8.84
N SER A 422 -16.90 38.19 -9.51
CA SER A 422 -17.00 36.88 -8.85
C SER A 422 -15.63 36.23 -8.61
N GLY A 423 -14.57 36.65 -9.31
CA GLY A 423 -13.20 36.14 -9.12
C GLY A 423 -12.70 36.34 -7.68
N ALA A 424 -12.93 37.52 -7.10
CA ALA A 424 -12.57 37.81 -5.71
C ALA A 424 -13.42 37.00 -4.71
N ARG A 425 -14.71 36.78 -5.03
CA ARG A 425 -15.64 36.00 -4.20
C ARG A 425 -15.26 34.52 -4.18
N ILE A 426 -14.98 33.92 -5.33
CA ILE A 426 -14.57 32.51 -5.41
C ILE A 426 -13.21 32.27 -4.74
N ARG A 427 -12.27 33.21 -4.85
CA ARG A 427 -10.99 33.12 -4.12
C ARG A 427 -11.20 33.05 -2.60
N THR A 428 -12.10 33.88 -2.07
CA THR A 428 -12.46 33.87 -0.65
C THR A 428 -13.15 32.58 -0.24
N TYR A 429 -14.07 32.10 -1.08
CA TYR A 429 -14.78 30.84 -0.90
C TYR A 429 -13.82 29.65 -0.83
N LEU A 430 -12.88 29.54 -1.78
CA LEU A 430 -11.92 28.43 -1.83
C LEU A 430 -10.89 28.48 -0.69
N ALA A 431 -10.52 29.67 -0.21
CA ALA A 431 -9.71 29.80 0.99
C ALA A 431 -10.43 29.31 2.27
N SER A 432 -11.76 29.49 2.36
CA SER A 432 -12.57 28.88 3.44
C SER A 432 -12.72 27.37 3.24
N ALA A 433 -12.91 26.91 2.00
CA ALA A 433 -12.97 25.49 1.66
C ALA A 433 -11.70 24.75 2.08
N LYS A 434 -10.52 25.28 1.73
CA LYS A 434 -9.21 24.70 2.07
C LYS A 434 -9.01 24.56 3.58
N ARG A 435 -9.28 25.63 4.35
CA ARG A 435 -9.14 25.60 5.81
C ARG A 435 -10.09 24.59 6.45
N THR A 436 -11.32 24.51 5.94
CA THR A 436 -12.31 23.53 6.40
C THR A 436 -11.88 22.10 6.06
N TYR A 437 -11.31 21.89 4.87
CA TYR A 437 -10.76 20.62 4.42
C TYR A 437 -9.62 20.13 5.32
N GLU A 438 -8.61 20.98 5.56
CA GLU A 438 -7.47 20.67 6.43
C GLU A 438 -7.90 20.31 7.86
N LEU A 439 -8.89 21.04 8.42
CA LEU A 439 -9.48 20.72 9.71
C LEU A 439 -10.22 19.37 9.70
N ALA A 440 -11.00 19.08 8.65
CA ALA A 440 -11.73 17.83 8.49
C ALA A 440 -10.77 16.62 8.49
N VAL A 441 -9.76 16.65 7.62
CA VAL A 441 -8.75 15.59 7.49
C VAL A 441 -7.95 15.43 8.78
N GLY A 442 -7.46 16.53 9.35
CA GLY A 442 -6.56 16.47 10.52
C GLY A 442 -7.24 16.08 11.84
N HIS A 443 -8.55 16.30 11.99
CA HIS A 443 -9.20 16.22 13.30
C HIS A 443 -10.54 15.49 13.36
N PHE A 444 -11.23 15.26 12.25
CA PHE A 444 -12.57 14.67 12.28
C PHE A 444 -12.65 13.34 11.53
N LEU A 445 -12.07 13.24 10.34
CA LEU A 445 -12.27 12.07 9.48
C LEU A 445 -11.71 10.77 10.05
N TYR A 446 -10.55 10.80 10.72
CA TYR A 446 -9.90 9.61 11.31
C TYR A 446 -10.35 9.31 12.75
N THR A 447 -11.38 9.98 13.25
CA THR A 447 -11.84 9.86 14.64
C THR A 447 -12.90 8.76 14.78
N SER A 448 -12.72 7.84 15.73
CA SER A 448 -13.73 6.80 16.02
C SER A 448 -14.92 7.31 16.85
N TYR A 449 -14.80 8.51 17.42
CA TYR A 449 -15.75 9.15 18.34
C TYR A 449 -16.06 8.31 19.60
N ALA A 450 -15.20 7.36 19.95
CA ALA A 450 -15.27 6.64 21.22
C ALA A 450 -15.03 7.57 22.43
N ALA A 451 -14.29 8.66 22.23
CA ALA A 451 -14.12 9.75 23.18
C ALA A 451 -14.10 11.11 22.46
N PHE A 452 -14.72 12.13 23.06
CA PHE A 452 -14.75 13.49 22.50
C PHE A 452 -13.64 14.40 23.07
N THR A 453 -12.96 13.99 24.14
CA THR A 453 -11.88 14.78 24.74
C THR A 453 -10.72 15.09 23.78
N PRO A 454 -10.29 14.19 22.86
CA PRO A 454 -9.20 14.50 21.92
C PRO A 454 -9.59 15.53 20.84
N LEU A 455 -10.89 15.82 20.68
CA LEU A 455 -11.39 16.88 19.79
C LEU A 455 -11.25 18.29 20.40
N LEU A 456 -11.00 18.39 21.72
CA LEU A 456 -10.77 19.66 22.43
C LEU A 456 -9.34 20.17 22.21
N ASN A 457 -8.97 20.42 20.95
CA ASN A 457 -7.66 20.95 20.59
C ASN A 457 -7.74 22.43 20.17
N ARG A 458 -6.61 23.14 20.26
CA ARG A 458 -6.54 24.58 20.00
C ARG A 458 -6.94 24.97 18.58
N ALA A 459 -6.69 24.11 17.59
CA ALA A 459 -7.05 24.37 16.19
C ALA A 459 -8.56 24.30 15.98
N VAL A 460 -9.21 23.25 16.50
CA VAL A 460 -10.68 23.08 16.47
C VAL A 460 -11.37 24.21 17.25
N LEU A 461 -10.90 24.53 18.46
CA LEU A 461 -11.48 25.60 19.28
C LEU A 461 -11.43 26.98 18.58
N ARG A 462 -10.35 27.29 17.86
CA ARG A 462 -10.25 28.51 17.06
C ARG A 462 -11.18 28.49 15.84
N GLY A 463 -11.42 27.32 15.25
CA GLY A 463 -12.32 27.14 14.12
C GLY A 463 -13.81 27.06 14.49
N LEU A 464 -14.17 26.95 15.77
CA LEU A 464 -15.55 26.74 16.22
C LEU A 464 -16.57 27.76 15.67
N PRO A 465 -16.32 29.08 15.66
CA PRO A 465 -17.29 30.03 15.12
C PRO A 465 -17.57 29.82 13.64
N GLU A 466 -16.52 29.55 12.84
CA GLU A 466 -16.63 29.28 11.41
C GLU A 466 -17.36 27.95 11.17
N LEU A 467 -16.99 26.88 11.89
CA LEU A 467 -17.66 25.58 11.82
C LEU A 467 -19.15 25.66 12.20
N ALA A 468 -19.49 26.38 13.28
CA ALA A 468 -20.86 26.55 13.72
C ALA A 468 -21.71 27.28 12.67
N ARG A 469 -21.16 28.32 12.04
CA ARG A 469 -21.80 29.00 10.91
C ARG A 469 -22.00 28.07 9.72
N HIS A 470 -21.01 27.24 9.41
CA HIS A 470 -21.10 26.34 8.26
C HIS A 470 -22.05 25.15 8.46
N LEU A 471 -22.23 24.72 9.72
CA LEU A 471 -23.18 23.67 10.09
C LEU A 471 -24.63 24.15 10.13
N SER A 472 -24.88 25.46 10.30
CA SER A 472 -26.24 26.02 10.38
C SER A 472 -26.83 26.45 9.03
N GLY A 473 -25.99 26.78 8.03
CA GLY A 473 -26.42 27.14 6.68
C GLY A 473 -26.43 25.97 5.69
N SER A 474 -27.14 26.13 4.57
CA SER A 474 -27.13 25.17 3.45
C SER A 474 -26.03 25.47 2.43
N LEU A 475 -25.55 24.44 1.72
CA LEU A 475 -24.59 24.61 0.62
C LEU A 475 -25.19 25.46 -0.50
N HIS A 476 -26.49 25.31 -0.77
CA HIS A 476 -27.22 26.13 -1.74
C HIS A 476 -27.13 27.62 -1.42
N ASP A 477 -27.47 28.03 -0.20
CA ASP A 477 -27.48 29.46 0.18
C ASP A 477 -26.07 30.03 0.17
N PHE A 478 -25.09 29.23 0.59
CA PHE A 478 -23.68 29.64 0.59
C PHE A 478 -23.13 29.84 -0.84
N ALA A 479 -23.48 28.95 -1.78
CA ALA A 479 -23.17 29.12 -3.20
C ALA A 479 -23.89 30.33 -3.80
N ALA A 480 -25.19 30.50 -3.51
CA ALA A 480 -26.00 31.60 -4.02
C ALA A 480 -25.56 32.98 -3.50
N ALA A 481 -24.95 33.04 -2.32
CA ALA A 481 -24.31 34.24 -1.79
C ALA A 481 -22.97 34.58 -2.47
N THR A 482 -22.34 33.59 -3.13
CA THR A 482 -21.03 33.73 -3.77
C THR A 482 -21.15 34.14 -5.24
N VAL A 483 -22.12 33.59 -5.97
CA VAL A 483 -22.34 33.84 -7.41
C VAL A 483 -23.82 33.90 -7.74
N ARG A 484 -24.16 34.53 -8.87
CA ARG A 484 -25.52 34.66 -9.42
C ARG A 484 -25.78 33.77 -10.63
N ASP A 485 -24.79 33.56 -11.49
CA ASP A 485 -24.90 32.67 -12.65
C ASP A 485 -25.28 31.25 -12.23
N THR A 486 -26.28 30.67 -12.92
CA THR A 486 -26.83 29.35 -12.58
C THR A 486 -25.78 28.23 -12.72
N ARG A 487 -24.95 28.24 -13.76
CA ARG A 487 -23.92 27.21 -13.97
C ARG A 487 -22.86 27.29 -12.88
N LEU A 488 -22.40 28.49 -12.53
CA LEU A 488 -21.43 28.67 -11.43
C LEU A 488 -22.01 28.24 -10.08
N ARG A 489 -23.29 28.55 -9.81
CA ARG A 489 -23.98 28.07 -8.60
C ARG A 489 -24.06 26.54 -8.58
N GLN A 490 -24.34 25.93 -9.72
CA GLN A 490 -24.39 24.48 -9.86
C GLN A 490 -23.02 23.85 -9.63
N VAL A 491 -21.95 24.41 -10.19
CA VAL A 491 -20.57 24.01 -9.92
C VAL A 491 -20.28 24.03 -8.40
N LEU A 492 -20.63 25.11 -7.70
CA LEU A 492 -20.44 25.19 -6.23
C LEU A 492 -21.39 24.30 -5.41
N GLY A 493 -22.52 23.90 -5.97
CA GLY A 493 -23.49 23.00 -5.34
C GLY A 493 -23.23 21.52 -5.62
N TYR A 494 -22.48 21.20 -6.67
CA TYR A 494 -22.20 19.84 -7.13
C TYR A 494 -21.60 18.91 -6.05
N PRO A 495 -20.79 19.38 -5.08
CA PRO A 495 -20.39 18.57 -3.94
C PRO A 495 -21.50 17.81 -3.21
N ALA A 496 -22.74 18.33 -3.17
CA ALA A 496 -23.86 17.63 -2.56
C ALA A 496 -24.21 16.31 -3.29
N VAL A 497 -23.97 16.22 -4.60
CA VAL A 497 -24.23 15.02 -5.41
C VAL A 497 -23.28 13.89 -5.00
N PHE A 498 -21.99 14.17 -4.79
CA PHE A 498 -21.03 13.19 -4.25
C PHE A 498 -21.41 12.67 -2.87
N LEU A 499 -22.22 13.43 -2.13
CA LEU A 499 -22.68 13.12 -0.78
C LEU A 499 -24.09 12.49 -0.75
N ALA A 500 -24.60 12.05 -1.90
CA ALA A 500 -25.91 11.40 -2.01
C ALA A 500 -27.07 12.27 -1.51
N SER A 501 -26.97 13.59 -1.70
CA SER A 501 -27.89 14.58 -1.13
C SER A 501 -28.19 15.71 -2.13
N ALA A 502 -29.04 16.65 -1.71
CA ALA A 502 -29.33 17.88 -2.45
C ALA A 502 -28.62 19.09 -1.81
N PRO A 503 -28.22 20.13 -2.58
CA PRO A 503 -27.52 21.31 -2.05
C PRO A 503 -28.27 22.03 -0.92
N ARG A 504 -29.61 22.06 -0.94
CA ARG A 504 -30.44 22.68 0.11
C ARG A 504 -30.45 21.88 1.42
N MET A 505 -30.28 20.56 1.33
CA MET A 505 -30.31 19.65 2.48
C MET A 505 -28.91 19.40 3.06
N THR A 506 -27.87 19.80 2.33
CA THR A 506 -26.47 19.58 2.67
C THR A 506 -25.93 20.80 3.41
N PRO A 507 -25.33 20.63 4.61
CA PRO A 507 -24.70 21.73 5.32
C PRO A 507 -23.61 22.41 4.49
N SER A 508 -23.49 23.74 4.59
CA SER A 508 -22.46 24.49 3.86
C SER A 508 -21.04 24.09 4.25
N LEU A 509 -20.84 23.37 5.37
CA LEU A 509 -19.57 22.72 5.74
C LEU A 509 -18.95 21.94 4.58
N TYR A 510 -19.78 21.29 3.76
CA TYR A 510 -19.31 20.48 2.63
C TYR A 510 -18.79 21.29 1.43
N HIS A 511 -18.81 22.63 1.49
CA HIS A 511 -18.05 23.46 0.54
C HIS A 511 -16.55 23.17 0.56
N LEU A 512 -16.05 22.50 1.61
CA LEU A 512 -14.68 21.96 1.67
C LEU A 512 -14.35 21.13 0.42
N MET A 513 -15.32 20.45 -0.18
CA MET A 513 -15.09 19.60 -1.34
C MET A 513 -14.77 20.42 -2.59
N SER A 514 -15.26 21.65 -2.69
CA SER A 514 -14.98 22.53 -3.82
C SER A 514 -13.48 22.90 -3.91
N TRP A 515 -12.71 22.74 -2.83
CA TRP A 515 -11.26 22.85 -2.88
C TRP A 515 -10.63 21.74 -3.75
N MET A 516 -11.18 20.52 -3.69
CA MET A 516 -10.59 19.34 -4.32
C MET A 516 -10.64 19.42 -5.84
N ASP A 517 -11.76 19.85 -6.41
CA ASP A 517 -11.98 19.88 -7.86
C ASP A 517 -11.64 21.22 -8.50
N LEU A 518 -11.87 22.35 -7.81
CA LEU A 518 -11.64 23.69 -8.37
C LEU A 518 -10.23 24.25 -8.15
N ALA A 519 -9.44 23.71 -7.23
CA ALA A 519 -8.13 24.27 -6.87
C ALA A 519 -7.00 23.25 -6.74
N ASP A 520 -7.27 22.04 -6.26
CA ASP A 520 -6.27 20.99 -6.10
C ASP A 520 -6.09 20.17 -7.39
N SER A 521 -6.54 18.92 -7.44
CA SER A 521 -6.46 18.12 -8.66
C SER A 521 -7.51 17.02 -8.72
N VAL A 522 -8.09 16.83 -9.91
CA VAL A 522 -8.80 15.61 -10.28
C VAL A 522 -7.86 14.73 -11.08
N GLN A 523 -7.71 13.48 -10.65
CA GLN A 523 -6.80 12.53 -11.27
C GLN A 523 -7.55 11.27 -11.75
N TYR A 524 -6.86 10.50 -12.58
CA TYR A 524 -7.32 9.23 -13.11
C TYR A 524 -6.18 8.20 -13.09
N PRO A 525 -6.37 7.00 -12.50
CA PRO A 525 -5.43 5.91 -12.65
C PRO A 525 -5.56 5.27 -14.04
N ARG A 526 -4.49 5.29 -14.85
CA ARG A 526 -4.47 4.58 -16.14
C ARG A 526 -4.79 3.10 -15.93
N GLY A 527 -5.68 2.58 -16.75
CA GLY A 527 -6.28 1.26 -16.66
C GLY A 527 -7.55 1.20 -15.81
N GLY A 528 -8.01 2.33 -15.27
CA GLY A 528 -9.28 2.47 -14.54
C GLY A 528 -9.19 2.30 -13.03
N PHE A 529 -10.30 2.58 -12.35
CA PHE A 529 -10.43 2.48 -10.89
C PHE A 529 -10.27 1.06 -10.36
N ARG A 530 -10.48 0.05 -11.22
CA ARG A 530 -10.11 -1.33 -10.93
C ARG A 530 -8.66 -1.49 -10.46
N ARG A 531 -7.72 -0.66 -10.94
CA ARG A 531 -6.30 -0.71 -10.52
C ARG A 531 -6.10 -0.46 -9.03
N ILE A 532 -6.91 0.41 -8.43
CA ILE A 532 -6.88 0.68 -6.98
C ILE A 532 -7.28 -0.58 -6.20
N ILE A 533 -8.29 -1.30 -6.69
CA ILE A 533 -8.75 -2.54 -6.07
C ILE A 533 -7.68 -3.64 -6.18
N GLU A 534 -7.08 -3.80 -7.35
CA GLU A 534 -6.01 -4.78 -7.58
C GLU A 534 -4.79 -4.52 -6.69
N ALA A 535 -4.43 -3.24 -6.49
CA ALA A 535 -3.36 -2.85 -5.57
C ALA A 535 -3.73 -3.20 -4.11
N ALA A 536 -4.93 -2.83 -3.65
CA ALA A 536 -5.39 -3.14 -2.30
C ALA A 536 -5.47 -4.65 -2.04
N GLU A 537 -5.96 -5.43 -3.02
CA GLU A 537 -6.02 -6.89 -2.99
C GLU A 537 -4.62 -7.50 -2.89
N ARG A 538 -3.70 -7.11 -3.78
CA ARG A 538 -2.31 -7.58 -3.78
C ARG A 538 -1.63 -7.30 -2.46
N LEU A 539 -1.77 -6.09 -1.93
CA LEU A 539 -1.19 -5.71 -0.64
C LEU A 539 -1.80 -6.52 0.51
N ALA A 540 -3.12 -6.72 0.52
CA ALA A 540 -3.75 -7.55 1.56
C ALA A 540 -3.23 -8.99 1.56
N VAL A 541 -3.10 -9.60 0.38
CA VAL A 541 -2.55 -10.96 0.21
C VAL A 541 -1.07 -11.01 0.58
N ALA A 542 -0.28 -10.01 0.20
CA ALA A 542 1.14 -9.92 0.54
C ALA A 542 1.39 -9.87 2.06
N HIS A 543 0.44 -9.31 2.83
CA HIS A 543 0.48 -9.31 4.30
C HIS A 543 -0.21 -10.52 4.95
N GLY A 544 -0.67 -11.50 4.16
CA GLY A 544 -1.15 -12.80 4.65
C GLY A 544 -2.66 -12.97 4.72
N ALA A 545 -3.46 -12.02 4.22
CA ALA A 545 -4.91 -12.21 4.12
C ALA A 545 -5.25 -13.27 3.06
N ARG A 546 -6.25 -14.11 3.34
CA ARG A 546 -6.82 -15.05 2.37
C ARG A 546 -8.13 -14.52 1.84
N ILE A 547 -8.33 -14.53 0.52
CA ILE A 547 -9.56 -14.04 -0.11
C ILE A 547 -10.27 -15.21 -0.79
N ARG A 548 -11.56 -15.38 -0.50
CA ARG A 548 -12.42 -16.38 -1.13
C ARG A 548 -13.60 -15.70 -1.81
N THR A 549 -13.60 -15.74 -3.14
CA THR A 549 -14.70 -15.32 -4.00
C THR A 549 -15.76 -16.42 -4.12
N GLY A 550 -16.95 -16.09 -4.62
CA GLY A 550 -18.09 -17.02 -4.69
C GLY A 550 -18.56 -17.51 -3.32
N ALA A 551 -18.35 -16.73 -2.27
CA ALA A 551 -18.66 -17.06 -0.88
C ALA A 551 -19.68 -16.06 -0.30
N ASP A 552 -20.97 -16.41 -0.36
CA ASP A 552 -22.06 -15.56 0.11
C ASP A 552 -22.32 -15.76 1.61
N VAL A 553 -22.01 -14.77 2.44
CA VAL A 553 -22.24 -14.86 3.88
C VAL A 553 -23.74 -14.71 4.16
N VAL A 554 -24.35 -15.75 4.72
CA VAL A 554 -25.79 -15.80 4.97
C VAL A 554 -26.16 -15.58 6.44
N ARG A 555 -25.20 -15.72 7.37
CA ARG A 555 -25.45 -15.57 8.81
C ARG A 555 -24.18 -15.24 9.59
N ILE A 556 -24.28 -14.30 10.54
CA ILE A 556 -23.25 -14.08 11.56
C ILE A 556 -23.57 -14.98 12.76
N ARG A 557 -22.58 -15.77 13.20
CA ARG A 557 -22.72 -16.66 14.35
C ARG A 557 -22.42 -15.90 15.63
N THR A 558 -23.21 -16.15 16.66
CA THR A 558 -23.04 -15.52 17.97
C THR A 558 -23.20 -16.54 19.09
N SER A 559 -22.54 -16.29 20.22
CA SER A 559 -22.75 -17.03 21.47
C SER A 559 -23.07 -16.06 22.61
N ALA A 560 -24.06 -16.41 23.44
CA ALA A 560 -24.25 -15.76 24.74
C ALA A 560 -23.23 -16.33 25.73
N ALA A 561 -22.56 -15.47 26.49
CA ALA A 561 -21.84 -15.92 27.68
C ALA A 561 -22.82 -15.98 28.86
N ALA A 562 -22.64 -16.94 29.78
CA ALA A 562 -23.56 -17.16 30.91
C ALA A 562 -23.85 -15.87 31.71
N ASP A 563 -22.87 -14.97 31.82
CA ASP A 563 -22.98 -13.67 32.51
C ASP A 563 -22.35 -12.50 31.70
N GLY A 564 -22.29 -12.59 30.36
CA GLY A 564 -21.56 -11.60 29.53
C GLY A 564 -22.27 -11.20 28.23
N PRO A 565 -21.80 -10.13 27.56
CA PRO A 565 -22.41 -9.65 26.32
C PRO A 565 -22.34 -10.72 25.22
N VAL A 566 -23.39 -10.76 24.38
CA VAL A 566 -23.41 -11.63 23.19
C VAL A 566 -22.21 -11.31 22.31
N ARG A 567 -21.49 -12.34 21.85
CA ARG A 567 -20.24 -12.20 21.11
C ARG A 567 -20.33 -12.90 19.75
N ALA A 568 -19.75 -12.29 18.71
CA ALA A 568 -19.57 -12.93 17.41
C ALA A 568 -18.54 -14.07 17.50
N THR A 569 -18.85 -15.22 16.91
CA THR A 569 -17.99 -16.42 16.93
C THR A 569 -17.59 -16.90 15.54
N GLY A 570 -18.04 -16.21 14.49
CA GLY A 570 -17.78 -16.55 13.10
C GLY A 570 -18.95 -16.23 12.19
N VAL A 571 -18.96 -16.86 11.02
CA VAL A 571 -20.02 -16.73 10.02
C VAL A 571 -20.40 -18.09 9.44
N VAL A 572 -21.58 -18.15 8.83
CA VAL A 572 -21.97 -19.18 7.87
C VAL A 572 -22.07 -18.55 6.50
N TRP A 573 -21.45 -19.20 5.52
CA TRP A 573 -21.43 -18.73 4.14
C TRP A 573 -21.75 -19.87 3.18
N ARG A 574 -22.27 -19.53 2.01
CA ARG A 574 -22.70 -20.45 0.97
C ARG A 574 -21.78 -20.35 -0.24
N ASP A 575 -21.32 -21.48 -0.76
CA ASP A 575 -20.55 -21.53 -2.00
C ASP A 575 -21.43 -21.41 -3.25
N ALA A 576 -20.79 -21.43 -4.43
CA ALA A 576 -21.48 -21.33 -5.72
C ALA A 576 -22.44 -22.51 -5.96
N GLU A 577 -22.16 -23.68 -5.37
CA GLU A 577 -22.98 -24.88 -5.44
C GLU A 577 -24.17 -24.86 -4.46
N GLY A 578 -24.22 -23.87 -3.57
CA GLY A 578 -25.28 -23.72 -2.58
C GLY A 578 -25.01 -24.42 -1.23
N THR A 579 -23.83 -24.99 -1.04
CA THR A 579 -23.44 -25.68 0.20
C THR A 579 -23.05 -24.69 1.28
N GLU A 580 -23.54 -24.88 2.49
CA GLU A 580 -23.20 -24.04 3.63
C GLU A 580 -21.92 -24.50 4.34
N HIS A 581 -21.07 -23.54 4.64
CA HIS A 581 -19.79 -23.69 5.31
C HIS A 581 -19.75 -22.79 6.55
N GLU A 582 -19.16 -23.28 7.63
CA GLU A 582 -18.92 -22.48 8.81
C GLU A 582 -17.47 -22.01 8.89
N LEU A 583 -17.26 -20.75 9.24
CA LEU A 583 -15.94 -20.19 9.48
C LEU A 583 -15.90 -19.49 10.84
N ALA A 584 -15.12 -20.02 11.77
CA ALA A 584 -14.99 -19.46 13.12
C ALA A 584 -14.03 -18.26 13.15
N ALA A 585 -14.41 -17.23 13.91
CA ALA A 585 -13.66 -15.99 14.04
C ALA A 585 -13.79 -15.41 15.45
N ASP A 586 -12.77 -14.69 15.91
CA ASP A 586 -12.82 -13.93 17.16
C ASP A 586 -13.39 -12.52 16.93
N VAL A 587 -13.24 -12.02 15.69
CA VAL A 587 -13.83 -10.77 15.19
C VAL A 587 -14.44 -11.02 13.81
N VAL A 588 -15.65 -10.48 13.60
CA VAL A 588 -16.28 -10.40 12.28
C VAL A 588 -16.35 -8.93 11.89
N VAL A 589 -15.80 -8.61 10.73
CA VAL A 589 -15.83 -7.27 10.13
C VAL A 589 -16.76 -7.33 8.93
N SER A 590 -17.92 -6.66 9.00
CA SER A 590 -18.78 -6.52 7.83
C SER A 590 -18.42 -5.28 7.02
N ALA A 591 -17.91 -5.50 5.80
CA ALA A 591 -17.75 -4.48 4.77
C ALA A 591 -18.91 -4.49 3.76
N ALA A 592 -19.95 -5.30 4.02
CA ALA A 592 -21.20 -5.30 3.28
C ALA A 592 -22.09 -4.11 3.66
N ASP A 593 -23.20 -3.91 2.93
CA ASP A 593 -24.18 -2.89 3.30
C ASP A 593 -24.66 -3.11 4.75
N LEU A 594 -24.64 -2.05 5.56
CA LEU A 594 -25.01 -2.10 6.98
C LEU A 594 -26.47 -2.50 7.16
N HIS A 595 -27.38 -2.10 6.27
CA HIS A 595 -28.79 -2.52 6.31
C HIS A 595 -28.89 -4.03 6.17
N HIS A 596 -28.21 -4.61 5.18
CA HIS A 596 -28.18 -6.05 4.96
C HIS A 596 -27.54 -6.80 6.14
N THR A 597 -26.40 -6.32 6.62
CA THR A 597 -25.71 -6.92 7.77
C THR A 597 -26.62 -6.99 9.00
N GLU A 598 -27.33 -5.91 9.29
CA GLU A 598 -28.18 -5.81 10.47
C GLU A 598 -29.49 -6.55 10.28
N THR A 599 -30.13 -6.47 9.12
CA THR A 599 -31.50 -6.99 8.95
C THR A 599 -31.58 -8.40 8.40
N ALA A 600 -30.53 -8.89 7.72
CA ALA A 600 -30.48 -10.23 7.12
C ALA A 600 -29.49 -11.17 7.82
N LEU A 601 -28.33 -10.68 8.26
CA LEU A 601 -27.28 -11.56 8.81
C LEU A 601 -27.37 -11.76 10.34
N LEU A 602 -28.22 -10.98 11.02
CA LEU A 602 -28.43 -11.02 12.47
C LEU A 602 -29.89 -11.24 12.84
N PRO A 603 -30.17 -11.99 13.93
CA PRO A 603 -31.52 -12.09 14.47
C PRO A 603 -31.99 -10.74 15.07
N PRO A 604 -33.30 -10.43 15.05
CA PRO A 604 -33.86 -9.12 15.43
C PRO A 604 -33.39 -8.56 16.77
N GLU A 605 -33.23 -9.41 17.77
CA GLU A 605 -32.81 -9.05 19.12
C GLU A 605 -31.36 -8.56 19.19
N LEU A 606 -30.50 -8.97 18.25
CA LEU A 606 -29.08 -8.61 18.18
C LEU A 606 -28.79 -7.41 17.27
N GLN A 607 -29.80 -6.87 16.59
CA GLN A 607 -29.64 -5.74 15.68
C GLN A 607 -29.39 -4.44 16.45
N SER A 608 -28.26 -3.79 16.19
CA SER A 608 -27.97 -2.41 16.63
C SER A 608 -28.74 -1.39 15.81
N TYR A 609 -29.04 -1.71 14.55
CA TYR A 609 -29.78 -0.88 13.59
C TYR A 609 -30.94 -1.68 12.96
N PRO A 610 -32.01 -1.96 13.73
CA PRO A 610 -33.15 -2.74 13.23
C PRO A 610 -33.93 -1.99 12.15
N GLN A 611 -34.84 -2.66 11.43
CA GLN A 611 -35.61 -2.05 10.32
C GLN A 611 -36.23 -0.68 10.67
N ARG A 612 -36.83 -0.53 11.86
CA ARG A 612 -37.38 0.76 12.37
C ARG A 612 -36.38 1.92 12.40
N TYR A 613 -35.08 1.64 12.48
CA TYR A 613 -34.03 2.63 12.32
C TYR A 613 -34.09 3.16 10.89
N TRP A 614 -33.94 2.29 9.90
CA TRP A 614 -33.90 2.59 8.48
C TRP A 614 -35.17 3.24 7.95
N ASP A 615 -36.35 2.86 8.43
CA ASP A 615 -37.64 3.44 8.03
C ASP A 615 -37.73 4.97 8.28
N ARG A 616 -36.90 5.49 9.19
CA ARG A 616 -36.86 6.92 9.54
C ARG A 616 -35.67 7.66 8.93
N ARG A 617 -34.87 7.01 8.09
CA ARG A 617 -33.68 7.59 7.45
C ARG A 617 -33.94 7.81 5.98
N GLN A 618 -33.26 8.82 5.43
CA GLN A 618 -33.24 9.08 4.02
C GLN A 618 -32.15 8.22 3.36
N THR A 619 -32.57 7.40 2.40
CA THR A 619 -31.66 6.70 1.49
C THR A 619 -30.98 7.71 0.56
N GLY A 620 -29.74 7.41 0.15
CA GLY A 620 -29.16 8.03 -1.04
C GLY A 620 -29.95 7.66 -2.30
N PRO A 621 -29.62 8.30 -3.43
CA PRO A 621 -30.33 8.07 -4.69
C PRO A 621 -30.03 6.68 -5.25
N GLY A 622 -30.93 6.17 -6.08
CA GLY A 622 -30.62 5.11 -7.03
C GLY A 622 -29.90 5.68 -8.25
N ALA A 623 -29.47 4.81 -9.15
CA ALA A 623 -29.02 5.22 -10.48
C ALA A 623 -29.45 4.20 -11.55
N VAL A 624 -29.64 4.71 -12.75
CA VAL A 624 -29.47 3.92 -13.97
C VAL A 624 -28.08 4.23 -14.51
N LEU A 625 -27.27 3.19 -14.72
CA LEU A 625 -25.98 3.31 -15.39
C LEU A 625 -26.10 2.84 -16.83
N VAL A 626 -25.44 3.54 -17.75
CA VAL A 626 -25.36 3.16 -19.16
C VAL A 626 -23.90 3.15 -19.59
N MET A 627 -23.43 2.01 -20.08
CA MET A 627 -22.08 1.82 -20.60
C MET A 627 -22.17 1.64 -22.12
N LEU A 628 -21.54 2.54 -22.86
CA LEU A 628 -21.64 2.62 -24.31
C LEU A 628 -20.26 2.51 -24.95
N GLY A 629 -20.10 1.56 -25.87
CA GLY A 629 -19.01 1.61 -26.85
C GLY A 629 -19.50 2.39 -28.07
N VAL A 630 -18.76 3.43 -28.47
CA VAL A 630 -19.17 4.34 -29.55
C VAL A 630 -18.10 4.34 -30.64
N ARG A 631 -18.51 4.14 -31.90
CA ARG A 631 -17.62 4.21 -33.07
C ARG A 631 -17.23 5.65 -33.36
N GLY A 632 -15.95 5.91 -33.63
CA GLY A 632 -15.39 7.23 -33.94
C GLY A 632 -15.19 8.12 -32.72
N GLU A 633 -14.49 9.23 -32.91
CA GLU A 633 -14.12 10.18 -31.85
C GLU A 633 -15.31 11.04 -31.37
N LEU A 634 -15.25 11.44 -30.09
CA LEU A 634 -16.23 12.34 -29.46
C LEU A 634 -15.52 13.57 -28.87
N PRO A 635 -14.95 14.47 -29.70
CA PRO A 635 -14.16 15.62 -29.21
C PRO A 635 -14.96 16.61 -28.36
N GLN A 636 -16.28 16.56 -28.43
CA GLN A 636 -17.18 17.37 -27.61
C GLN A 636 -17.06 17.01 -26.13
N LEU A 637 -16.86 15.72 -25.81
CA LEU A 637 -16.85 15.22 -24.43
C LEU A 637 -15.39 15.04 -23.95
N PRO A 638 -14.92 15.77 -22.92
CA PRO A 638 -13.68 15.40 -22.23
C PRO A 638 -13.90 14.18 -21.32
N HIS A 639 -12.88 13.81 -20.53
CA HIS A 639 -12.95 12.67 -19.62
C HIS A 639 -14.18 12.73 -18.70
N HIS A 640 -14.51 13.90 -18.15
CA HIS A 640 -15.69 14.09 -17.31
C HIS A 640 -16.57 15.21 -17.86
N SER A 641 -17.86 14.91 -18.03
CA SER A 641 -18.88 15.85 -18.48
C SER A 641 -20.09 15.81 -17.55
N LEU A 642 -20.61 16.98 -17.20
CA LEU A 642 -21.77 17.16 -16.35
C LEU A 642 -22.84 17.91 -17.15
N PHE A 643 -24.04 17.35 -17.24
CA PHE A 643 -25.17 17.95 -17.93
C PHE A 643 -26.19 18.35 -16.87
N PHE A 644 -26.37 19.63 -16.64
CA PHE A 644 -27.25 20.13 -15.60
C PHE A 644 -28.53 20.73 -16.19
N SER A 645 -29.66 20.19 -15.74
CA SER A 645 -30.97 20.84 -15.90
C SER A 645 -30.95 22.19 -15.18
N GLU A 646 -31.64 23.20 -15.70
CA GLU A 646 -31.68 24.52 -15.06
C GLU A 646 -32.35 24.46 -13.67
N ASP A 647 -33.48 23.74 -13.56
CA ASP A 647 -34.21 23.56 -12.30
C ASP A 647 -33.73 22.33 -11.50
N TRP A 648 -32.57 22.50 -10.86
CA TRP A 648 -31.99 21.49 -9.97
C TRP A 648 -32.87 21.16 -8.76
N ASP A 649 -33.59 22.14 -8.21
CA ASP A 649 -34.44 21.90 -7.05
C ASP A 649 -35.56 20.92 -7.39
N THR A 650 -36.20 21.07 -8.56
CA THR A 650 -37.21 20.11 -9.02
C THR A 650 -36.60 18.74 -9.35
N ASN A 651 -35.40 18.69 -9.93
CA ASN A 651 -34.67 17.45 -10.19
C ASN A 651 -34.40 16.66 -8.89
N PHE A 652 -33.86 17.31 -7.86
CA PHE A 652 -33.60 16.67 -6.57
C PHE A 652 -34.87 16.27 -5.84
N ARG A 653 -35.91 17.11 -5.82
CA ARG A 653 -37.20 16.78 -5.20
C ARG A 653 -37.84 15.55 -5.85
N ALA A 654 -37.78 15.43 -7.18
CA ALA A 654 -38.28 14.25 -7.88
C ALA A 654 -37.61 12.94 -7.43
N ILE A 655 -36.33 12.99 -7.03
CA ILE A 655 -35.58 11.81 -6.56
C ILE A 655 -35.84 11.52 -5.08
N PHE A 656 -35.92 12.55 -4.25
CA PHE A 656 -35.85 12.42 -2.78
C PHE A 656 -37.17 12.66 -2.03
N GLU A 657 -38.16 13.33 -2.64
CA GLU A 657 -39.42 13.70 -2.01
C GLU A 657 -40.60 12.97 -2.68
N GLU A 658 -41.49 12.40 -1.86
CA GLU A 658 -42.65 11.67 -2.38
C GLU A 658 -43.74 12.63 -2.92
N PRO A 659 -44.40 12.31 -4.05
CA PRO A 659 -44.19 11.13 -4.89
C PRO A 659 -42.92 11.23 -5.74
N THR A 660 -42.08 10.20 -5.65
CA THR A 660 -40.81 10.14 -6.40
C THR A 660 -41.01 9.79 -7.88
N ARG A 661 -40.13 10.30 -8.75
CA ARG A 661 -40.10 10.02 -10.20
C ARG A 661 -38.71 10.26 -10.78
N VAL A 662 -38.46 9.71 -11.97
CA VAL A 662 -37.24 10.02 -12.74
C VAL A 662 -37.35 11.46 -13.29
N PRO A 663 -36.38 12.35 -13.06
CA PRO A 663 -36.39 13.69 -13.63
C PRO A 663 -36.31 13.70 -15.16
N ASP A 664 -36.91 14.71 -15.80
CA ASP A 664 -36.90 14.89 -17.27
C ASP A 664 -37.01 16.40 -17.59
N PRO A 665 -35.98 17.04 -18.18
CA PRO A 665 -34.65 16.49 -18.42
C PRO A 665 -33.94 16.15 -17.11
N ALA A 666 -33.09 15.12 -17.16
CA ALA A 666 -32.31 14.69 -16.00
C ALA A 666 -30.96 15.42 -15.94
N SER A 667 -30.50 15.75 -14.73
CA SER A 667 -29.08 16.07 -14.55
C SER A 667 -28.25 14.79 -14.60
N VAL A 668 -27.29 14.69 -15.52
CA VAL A 668 -26.54 13.46 -15.80
C VAL A 668 -25.03 13.67 -15.78
N TYR A 669 -24.32 12.62 -15.40
CA TYR A 669 -22.86 12.58 -15.45
C TYR A 669 -22.41 11.61 -16.54
N VAL A 670 -21.48 12.06 -17.38
CA VAL A 670 -20.86 11.25 -18.44
C VAL A 670 -19.35 11.21 -18.21
N CYS A 671 -18.79 10.00 -18.19
CA CYS A 671 -17.36 9.76 -18.13
C CYS A 671 -16.92 9.12 -19.45
N LYS A 672 -15.91 9.69 -20.12
CA LYS A 672 -15.26 9.15 -21.33
C LYS A 672 -13.78 8.85 -21.08
N PRO A 673 -13.43 7.75 -20.38
CA PRO A 673 -12.04 7.45 -20.03
C PRO A 673 -11.11 7.33 -21.24
N SER A 674 -11.62 6.91 -22.40
CA SER A 674 -10.87 6.84 -23.67
C SER A 674 -10.32 8.19 -24.15
N ALA A 675 -10.82 9.31 -23.64
CA ALA A 675 -10.22 10.64 -23.85
C ALA A 675 -8.81 10.77 -23.23
N THR A 676 -8.47 9.94 -22.24
CA THR A 676 -7.23 10.02 -21.47
C THR A 676 -6.42 8.72 -21.52
N ASP A 677 -7.10 7.59 -21.70
CA ASP A 677 -6.49 6.28 -21.70
C ASP A 677 -6.96 5.47 -22.91
N PRO A 678 -6.12 5.27 -23.93
CA PRO A 678 -6.50 4.52 -25.12
C PRO A 678 -6.69 3.01 -24.85
N SER A 679 -6.32 2.48 -23.68
CA SER A 679 -6.41 1.04 -23.36
C SER A 679 -7.82 0.55 -22.97
N VAL A 680 -8.78 1.47 -22.86
CA VAL A 680 -10.14 1.18 -22.37
C VAL A 680 -11.18 1.02 -23.50
N ALA A 681 -10.81 1.34 -24.74
CA ALA A 681 -11.64 1.19 -25.92
C ALA A 681 -10.80 0.69 -27.12
N PRO A 682 -11.39 -0.02 -28.09
CA PRO A 682 -10.72 -0.35 -29.35
C PRO A 682 -10.29 0.90 -30.12
N GLU A 683 -9.28 0.76 -30.99
CA GLU A 683 -8.84 1.85 -31.86
C GLU A 683 -10.02 2.40 -32.69
N GLY A 684 -10.08 3.73 -32.83
CA GLY A 684 -11.17 4.41 -33.52
C GLY A 684 -12.52 4.35 -32.79
N HIS A 685 -12.55 3.96 -31.52
CA HIS A 685 -13.76 3.92 -30.69
C HIS A 685 -13.54 4.66 -29.36
N GLU A 686 -14.65 5.02 -28.73
CA GLU A 686 -14.70 5.69 -27.43
C GLU A 686 -15.57 4.88 -26.48
N ASN A 687 -15.26 4.91 -25.18
CA ASN A 687 -16.10 4.31 -24.15
C ASN A 687 -16.80 5.40 -23.33
N LEU A 688 -18.11 5.30 -23.15
CA LEU A 688 -18.87 6.19 -22.27
C LEU A 688 -19.44 5.41 -21.10
N PHE A 689 -19.31 5.96 -19.91
CA PHE A 689 -20.08 5.61 -18.72
C PHE A 689 -21.01 6.77 -18.39
N VAL A 690 -22.31 6.51 -18.34
CA VAL A 690 -23.34 7.50 -18.05
C VAL A 690 -24.03 7.13 -16.74
N LEU A 691 -24.10 8.06 -15.80
CA LEU A 691 -24.82 7.92 -14.54
C LEU A 691 -26.03 8.84 -14.54
N ILE A 692 -27.20 8.24 -14.37
CA ILE A 692 -28.50 8.90 -14.35
C ILE A 692 -29.08 8.75 -12.95
N PRO A 693 -29.12 9.82 -12.13
CA PRO A 693 -29.73 9.77 -10.81
C PRO A 693 -31.22 9.48 -10.91
N VAL A 694 -31.70 8.48 -10.16
CA VAL A 694 -33.12 8.09 -10.10
C VAL A 694 -33.54 7.87 -8.64
N PRO A 695 -34.85 7.79 -8.34
CA PRO A 695 -35.29 7.33 -7.03
C PRO A 695 -34.68 5.98 -6.66
N ALA A 696 -34.37 5.77 -5.38
CA ALA A 696 -33.92 4.48 -4.85
C ALA A 696 -35.13 3.51 -4.78
N ASP A 697 -35.48 2.99 -5.96
CA ASP A 697 -36.62 2.11 -6.19
C ASP A 697 -36.21 0.91 -7.05
N PRO A 698 -36.03 -0.28 -6.45
CA PRO A 698 -35.81 -1.52 -7.20
C PRO A 698 -36.96 -1.86 -8.16
N GLY A 699 -38.16 -1.31 -7.96
CA GLY A 699 -39.30 -1.45 -8.88
C GLY A 699 -39.09 -0.81 -10.27
N LEU A 700 -38.03 -0.01 -10.45
CA LEU A 700 -37.59 0.44 -11.77
C LEU A 700 -37.04 -0.71 -12.64
N GLY A 701 -36.53 -1.77 -12.00
CA GLY A 701 -36.08 -2.99 -12.67
C GLY A 701 -34.57 -3.11 -12.86
N THR A 702 -34.17 -4.19 -13.53
CA THR A 702 -32.79 -4.53 -13.87
C THR A 702 -32.38 -3.92 -15.21
N GLY A 703 -31.10 -3.67 -15.40
CA GLY A 703 -30.52 -3.42 -16.70
C GLY A 703 -30.19 -4.73 -17.45
N GLY A 704 -29.50 -4.59 -18.57
CA GLY A 704 -29.06 -5.71 -19.39
C GLY A 704 -28.15 -5.29 -20.55
N PRO A 705 -27.49 -6.26 -21.21
CA PRO A 705 -26.79 -6.01 -22.45
C PRO A 705 -27.78 -5.65 -23.57
N ASP A 706 -27.38 -4.79 -24.51
CA ASP A 706 -28.06 -4.57 -25.80
C ASP A 706 -29.56 -4.29 -25.73
N GLY A 707 -30.01 -3.59 -24.69
CA GLY A 707 -31.42 -3.22 -24.54
C GLY A 707 -32.31 -4.34 -24.00
N THR A 708 -31.75 -5.43 -23.46
CA THR A 708 -32.54 -6.51 -22.85
C THR A 708 -32.91 -6.24 -21.39
N GLY A 709 -32.61 -5.06 -20.85
CA GLY A 709 -33.02 -4.63 -19.52
C GLY A 709 -34.54 -4.43 -19.40
N ALA A 710 -35.00 -4.10 -18.20
CA ALA A 710 -36.39 -3.75 -17.96
C ALA A 710 -36.78 -2.51 -18.80
N ALA A 711 -37.99 -2.51 -19.38
CA ALA A 711 -38.44 -1.46 -20.29
C ALA A 711 -38.24 -0.03 -19.73
N ARG A 712 -38.55 0.17 -18.44
CA ARG A 712 -38.34 1.47 -17.77
C ARG A 712 -36.87 1.90 -17.73
N VAL A 713 -35.95 0.97 -17.48
CA VAL A 713 -34.51 1.25 -17.46
C VAL A 713 -34.03 1.65 -18.84
N GLU A 714 -34.46 0.94 -19.88
CA GLU A 714 -34.07 1.23 -21.26
C GLU A 714 -34.67 2.54 -21.78
N GLU A 715 -35.92 2.85 -21.44
CA GLU A 715 -36.57 4.13 -21.75
C GLU A 715 -35.86 5.33 -21.09
N ILE A 716 -35.33 5.15 -19.87
CA ILE A 716 -34.53 6.17 -19.18
C ILE A 716 -33.19 6.34 -19.91
N ALA A 717 -32.51 5.24 -20.23
CA ALA A 717 -31.25 5.26 -20.94
C ALA A 717 -31.39 5.91 -22.33
N ASP A 718 -32.43 5.58 -23.08
CA ASP A 718 -32.68 6.16 -24.40
C ASP A 718 -32.92 7.66 -24.34
N ARG A 719 -33.76 8.14 -23.43
CA ARG A 719 -33.99 9.58 -23.24
C ARG A 719 -32.71 10.34 -22.91
N VAL A 720 -31.87 9.77 -22.04
CA VAL A 720 -30.60 10.40 -21.67
C VAL A 720 -29.58 10.36 -22.80
N ILE A 721 -29.52 9.28 -23.59
CA ILE A 721 -28.68 9.24 -24.79
C ILE A 721 -29.06 10.36 -25.75
N ASP A 722 -30.36 10.56 -26.01
CA ASP A 722 -30.84 11.65 -26.87
C ASP A 722 -30.57 13.03 -26.26
N GLN A 723 -30.72 13.18 -24.94
CA GLN A 723 -30.38 14.41 -24.23
C GLN A 723 -28.90 14.76 -24.36
N VAL A 724 -27.99 13.80 -24.11
CA VAL A 724 -26.54 13.98 -24.24
C VAL A 724 -26.18 14.30 -25.69
N ALA A 725 -26.76 13.58 -26.66
CA ALA A 725 -26.57 13.84 -28.09
C ALA A 725 -26.95 15.29 -28.45
N ALA A 726 -28.13 15.75 -28.02
CA ALA A 726 -28.62 17.09 -28.30
C ALA A 726 -27.76 18.18 -27.62
N TRP A 727 -27.46 18.03 -26.34
CA TRP A 727 -26.78 19.07 -25.55
C TRP A 727 -25.28 19.14 -25.84
N ALA A 728 -24.65 18.03 -26.20
CA ALA A 728 -23.24 18.01 -26.60
C ALA A 728 -23.04 18.36 -28.09
N GLY A 729 -24.11 18.39 -28.90
CA GLY A 729 -24.02 18.64 -30.34
C GLY A 729 -23.50 17.43 -31.14
N VAL A 730 -23.93 16.22 -30.76
CA VAL A 730 -23.55 14.94 -31.40
C VAL A 730 -24.83 14.22 -31.88
N PRO A 731 -25.49 14.70 -32.95
CA PRO A 731 -26.82 14.20 -33.35
C PRO A 731 -26.82 12.72 -33.80
N ASP A 732 -25.66 12.20 -34.23
CA ASP A 732 -25.47 10.82 -34.68
C ASP A 732 -25.01 9.87 -33.56
N LEU A 733 -24.97 10.32 -32.30
CA LEU A 733 -24.46 9.52 -31.17
C LEU A 733 -25.12 8.15 -31.07
N ARG A 734 -26.45 8.10 -31.19
CA ARG A 734 -27.24 6.86 -31.10
C ARG A 734 -26.85 5.85 -32.19
N GLU A 735 -26.63 6.32 -33.42
CA GLU A 735 -26.28 5.48 -34.59
C GLU A 735 -24.86 4.92 -34.50
N ARG A 736 -24.02 5.50 -33.64
CA ARG A 736 -22.62 5.13 -33.44
C ARG A 736 -22.41 4.15 -32.29
N ILE A 737 -23.44 3.85 -31.50
CA ILE A 737 -23.35 2.90 -30.39
C ILE A 737 -23.19 1.48 -30.95
N VAL A 738 -22.06 0.83 -30.64
CA VAL A 738 -21.74 -0.55 -31.02
C VAL A 738 -21.79 -1.53 -29.85
N VAL A 739 -21.69 -1.02 -28.61
CA VAL A 739 -21.88 -1.79 -27.38
C VAL A 739 -22.82 -1.01 -26.47
N ARG A 740 -23.81 -1.68 -25.89
CA ARG A 740 -24.68 -1.11 -24.85
C ARG A 740 -24.78 -2.08 -23.68
N HIS A 741 -24.66 -1.55 -22.48
CA HIS A 741 -25.01 -2.25 -21.26
C HIS A 741 -25.68 -1.27 -20.30
N THR A 742 -26.77 -1.69 -19.67
CA THR A 742 -27.45 -0.90 -18.64
C THR A 742 -27.39 -1.62 -17.30
N VAL A 743 -27.47 -0.85 -16.21
CA VAL A 743 -27.63 -1.34 -14.84
C VAL A 743 -28.73 -0.51 -14.16
N GLY A 744 -29.68 -1.18 -13.51
CA GLY A 744 -30.80 -0.54 -12.81
C GLY A 744 -30.72 -0.71 -11.29
N PRO A 745 -31.59 -0.04 -10.52
CA PRO A 745 -31.61 -0.12 -9.05
C PRO A 745 -31.79 -1.53 -8.50
N GLU A 746 -32.50 -2.41 -9.21
CA GLU A 746 -32.66 -3.81 -8.79
C GLU A 746 -31.34 -4.59 -8.85
N ASP A 747 -30.45 -4.29 -9.81
CA ASP A 747 -29.13 -4.90 -9.88
C ASP A 747 -28.28 -4.49 -8.68
N PHE A 748 -28.32 -3.22 -8.25
CA PHE A 748 -27.61 -2.78 -7.04
C PHE A 748 -28.10 -3.48 -5.76
N ARG A 749 -29.40 -3.73 -5.67
CA ARG A 749 -30.00 -4.50 -4.57
C ARG A 749 -29.54 -5.96 -4.64
N ARG A 750 -29.62 -6.58 -5.82
CA ARG A 750 -29.26 -7.98 -6.05
C ARG A 750 -27.79 -8.22 -5.80
N ASP A 751 -26.90 -7.41 -6.36
CA ASP A 751 -25.46 -7.72 -6.47
C ASP A 751 -24.64 -7.19 -5.29
N PHE A 752 -25.06 -6.07 -4.68
CA PHE A 752 -24.35 -5.44 -3.55
C PHE A 752 -25.14 -5.43 -2.24
N ASN A 753 -26.32 -6.05 -2.21
CA ASN A 753 -27.25 -5.99 -1.08
C ASN A 753 -27.59 -4.54 -0.67
N SER A 754 -27.60 -3.62 -1.64
CA SER A 754 -27.77 -2.18 -1.39
C SER A 754 -29.16 -1.89 -0.85
N TRP A 755 -29.24 -1.14 0.26
CA TRP A 755 -30.52 -0.72 0.83
C TRP A 755 -31.37 0.05 -0.20
N ARG A 756 -32.55 -0.48 -0.57
CA ARG A 756 -33.42 0.11 -1.62
C ARG A 756 -32.73 0.31 -2.99
N GLY A 757 -31.66 -0.43 -3.29
CA GLY A 757 -30.97 -0.30 -4.58
C GLY A 757 -30.22 1.03 -4.77
N ASN A 758 -29.89 1.72 -3.67
CA ASN A 758 -29.12 2.96 -3.75
C ASN A 758 -27.67 2.72 -4.21
N VAL A 759 -27.04 3.76 -4.76
CA VAL A 759 -25.64 3.67 -5.26
C VAL A 759 -24.60 4.31 -4.34
N LEU A 760 -25.05 5.12 -3.36
CA LEU A 760 -24.19 5.94 -2.51
C LEU A 760 -24.49 5.78 -1.00
N GLY A 761 -25.09 4.69 -0.54
CA GLY A 761 -25.44 4.50 0.87
C GLY A 761 -26.48 5.51 1.41
N PRO A 762 -26.54 5.73 2.74
CA PRO A 762 -27.44 6.71 3.35
C PRO A 762 -27.06 8.15 2.98
N ALA A 763 -28.06 9.01 2.74
CA ALA A 763 -27.84 10.41 2.38
C ALA A 763 -27.11 11.20 3.49
N HIS A 764 -26.21 12.12 3.13
CA HIS A 764 -25.53 13.03 4.07
C HIS A 764 -26.38 14.26 4.42
N VAL A 765 -27.49 14.03 5.09
CA VAL A 765 -28.21 15.11 5.80
C VAL A 765 -27.58 15.34 7.18
N LEU A 766 -27.81 16.50 7.80
CA LEU A 766 -27.21 16.86 9.10
C LEU A 766 -27.39 15.76 10.17
N ARG A 767 -28.58 15.15 10.25
CA ARG A 767 -28.91 14.07 11.20
C ARG A 767 -28.32 12.69 10.86
N GLN A 768 -27.65 12.57 9.70
CA GLN A 768 -27.04 11.34 9.19
C GLN A 768 -25.53 11.53 8.89
N SER A 769 -24.95 12.65 9.33
CA SER A 769 -23.55 13.01 9.09
C SER A 769 -22.70 12.93 10.37
N ALA A 770 -21.38 12.84 10.20
CA ALA A 770 -20.41 12.76 11.29
C ALA A 770 -20.78 11.68 12.34
N PHE A 771 -20.77 12.03 13.63
CA PHE A 771 -21.04 11.08 14.73
C PHE A 771 -22.49 10.56 14.79
N PHE A 772 -23.43 11.13 14.02
CA PHE A 772 -24.80 10.61 13.91
C PHE A 772 -24.95 9.46 12.90
N ARG A 773 -23.91 9.20 12.10
CA ARG A 773 -23.86 8.07 11.16
C ARG A 773 -23.68 6.74 11.89
N GLY A 774 -23.94 5.63 11.20
CA GLY A 774 -23.64 4.28 11.70
C GLY A 774 -22.20 4.18 12.20
N ALA A 775 -22.02 3.72 13.44
CA ALA A 775 -20.72 3.53 14.04
C ALA A 775 -19.99 2.33 13.41
N ASN A 776 -18.68 2.23 13.58
CA ASN A 776 -17.88 1.12 13.07
C ASN A 776 -17.93 -0.16 13.94
N ARG A 777 -18.84 -0.22 14.92
CA ARG A 777 -19.01 -1.36 15.83
C ARG A 777 -20.46 -1.58 16.23
N SER A 778 -20.82 -2.85 16.43
CA SER A 778 -22.10 -3.22 17.01
C SER A 778 -22.19 -2.78 18.48
N ARG A 779 -23.37 -2.28 18.88
CA ARG A 779 -23.68 -1.98 20.28
C ARG A 779 -24.15 -3.20 21.06
N LYS A 780 -24.57 -4.25 20.37
CA LYS A 780 -25.20 -5.45 20.95
C LYS A 780 -24.34 -6.71 20.84
N VAL A 781 -23.48 -6.80 19.83
CA VAL A 781 -22.65 -7.99 19.57
C VAL A 781 -21.18 -7.63 19.69
N ALA A 782 -20.53 -8.08 20.75
CA ALA A 782 -19.09 -7.91 20.94
C ALA A 782 -18.30 -8.63 19.83
N GLY A 783 -17.29 -7.98 19.28
CA GLY A 783 -16.48 -8.54 18.18
C GLY A 783 -17.14 -8.46 16.80
N LEU A 784 -18.32 -7.82 16.67
CA LEU A 784 -18.89 -7.46 15.37
C LEU A 784 -18.60 -5.99 15.06
N HIS A 785 -17.87 -5.78 13.96
CA HIS A 785 -17.46 -4.47 13.48
C HIS A 785 -17.96 -4.21 12.06
N TYR A 786 -17.99 -2.94 11.68
CA TYR A 786 -18.50 -2.47 10.40
C TYR A 786 -17.48 -1.52 9.75
N CYS A 787 -17.28 -1.62 8.44
CA CYS A 787 -16.49 -0.64 7.68
C CYS A 787 -17.10 -0.37 6.30
N GLY A 788 -16.78 0.78 5.72
CA GLY A 788 -17.22 1.18 4.38
C GLY A 788 -18.34 2.22 4.36
N ALA A 789 -18.97 2.39 3.20
CA ALA A 789 -19.76 3.58 2.85
C ALA A 789 -21.00 3.83 3.72
N SER A 790 -21.56 2.79 4.35
CA SER A 790 -22.73 2.92 5.23
C SER A 790 -22.38 3.33 6.67
N THR A 791 -21.10 3.48 6.98
CA THR A 791 -20.58 3.78 8.32
C THR A 791 -19.69 5.02 8.33
N ILE A 792 -19.21 5.43 9.50
CA ILE A 792 -18.24 6.52 9.64
C ILE A 792 -16.94 6.15 8.88
N PRO A 793 -16.30 7.11 8.19
CA PRO A 793 -16.72 8.52 8.02
C PRO A 793 -17.76 8.75 6.92
N GLY A 794 -17.83 7.88 5.90
CA GLY A 794 -18.88 7.97 4.88
C GLY A 794 -18.56 7.36 3.52
N ILE A 795 -19.15 7.96 2.50
CA ILE A 795 -19.15 7.48 1.11
C ILE A 795 -17.88 7.92 0.39
N GLY A 796 -17.44 7.13 -0.58
CA GLY A 796 -16.28 7.40 -1.42
C GLY A 796 -15.09 6.52 -1.05
N LEU A 797 -14.24 6.23 -2.04
CA LEU A 797 -13.07 5.36 -1.83
C LEU A 797 -12.15 5.88 -0.71
N PRO A 798 -11.81 7.18 -0.61
CA PRO A 798 -11.03 7.69 0.52
C PRO A 798 -11.69 7.43 1.87
N MET A 799 -13.00 7.66 1.97
CA MET A 799 -13.74 7.44 3.22
C MET A 799 -13.77 5.96 3.61
N CYS A 800 -13.89 5.05 2.64
CA CYS A 800 -13.82 3.61 2.88
C CYS A 800 -12.44 3.17 3.39
N LEU A 801 -11.34 3.76 2.90
CA LEU A 801 -9.99 3.50 3.41
C LEU A 801 -9.84 3.97 4.87
N ILE A 802 -10.30 5.19 5.16
CA ILE A 802 -10.31 5.73 6.52
C ILE A 802 -11.17 4.88 7.46
N SER A 803 -12.33 4.40 6.98
CA SER A 803 -13.22 3.51 7.74
C SER A 803 -12.53 2.20 8.16
N ALA A 804 -11.72 1.62 7.27
CA ALA A 804 -10.90 0.44 7.57
C ALA A 804 -9.79 0.73 8.60
N GLU A 805 -9.25 1.95 8.61
CA GLU A 805 -8.27 2.37 9.61
C GLU A 805 -8.91 2.62 10.98
N ILE A 806 -10.07 3.28 11.02
CA ILE A 806 -10.86 3.48 12.26
C ILE A 806 -11.17 2.14 12.91
N LEU A 807 -11.53 1.12 12.13
CA LEU A 807 -11.70 -0.24 12.61
C LEU A 807 -10.44 -0.75 13.34
N LEU A 808 -9.26 -0.59 12.75
CA LEU A 808 -8.01 -1.02 13.38
C LEU A 808 -7.72 -0.22 14.65
N LYS A 809 -7.99 1.09 14.64
CA LYS A 809 -7.88 1.95 15.83
C LYS A 809 -8.78 1.47 16.95
N ASP A 810 -10.04 1.16 16.66
CA ASP A 810 -10.99 0.62 17.62
C ASP A 810 -10.51 -0.72 18.22
N LEU A 811 -9.99 -1.63 17.39
CA LEU A 811 -9.44 -2.91 17.86
C LEU A 811 -8.17 -2.74 18.72
N ARG A 812 -7.42 -1.65 18.50
CA ARG A 812 -6.24 -1.27 19.29
C ARG A 812 -6.57 -0.39 20.51
N GLY A 813 -7.83 0.02 20.69
CA GLY A 813 -8.24 0.97 21.72
C GLY A 813 -7.65 2.37 21.53
N ASP A 814 -7.29 2.75 20.30
CA ASP A 814 -6.75 4.06 19.94
C ASP A 814 -7.90 5.06 19.74
N THR A 815 -7.94 6.09 20.58
CA THR A 815 -8.96 7.15 20.55
C THR A 815 -8.47 8.47 19.98
N SER A 816 -7.27 8.50 19.38
CA SER A 816 -6.71 9.69 18.73
C SER A 816 -7.58 10.17 17.56
N THR A 817 -7.46 11.46 17.20
CA THR A 817 -8.25 12.08 16.13
C THR A 817 -7.58 12.04 14.76
N GLY A 818 -6.26 11.86 14.71
CA GLY A 818 -5.47 11.82 13.49
C GLY A 818 -5.28 10.40 12.92
N PRO A 819 -4.66 10.30 11.73
CA PRO A 819 -4.29 9.03 11.12
C PRO A 819 -3.27 8.25 11.96
N LEU A 820 -3.21 6.93 11.77
CA LEU A 820 -2.20 6.04 12.34
C LEU A 820 -0.79 6.42 11.86
N ALA A 821 0.23 6.06 12.64
CA ALA A 821 1.61 6.29 12.25
C ALA A 821 2.03 5.39 11.08
N GLU A 822 2.79 5.97 10.14
CA GLU A 822 3.35 5.28 8.98
C GLU A 822 4.82 4.86 9.21
N PRO A 823 5.26 3.68 8.74
CA PRO A 823 4.44 2.56 8.26
C PRO A 823 3.70 1.88 9.42
N LEU A 824 2.68 1.08 9.12
CA LEU A 824 1.95 0.35 10.16
C LEU A 824 2.88 -0.62 10.92
N VAL A 825 3.00 -0.41 12.23
CA VAL A 825 3.75 -1.30 13.14
C VAL A 825 2.75 -2.22 13.86
N PRO A 826 2.93 -3.56 13.83
CA PRO A 826 2.06 -4.48 14.57
C PRO A 826 2.14 -4.24 16.08
N ARG A 827 1.01 -4.32 16.79
CA ARG A 827 1.02 -4.40 18.25
C ARG A 827 1.10 -5.89 18.64
N GLY A 828 2.21 -6.28 19.27
CA GLY A 828 2.51 -7.67 19.64
C GLY A 828 1.53 -8.32 20.61
#